data_AF-A0A2N8UD61-F1
#
_entry.id   AF-A0A2N8UD61-F1
#
_cell.length_a   1.000
_cell.length_b   1.000
_cell.length_c   1.000
_cell.angle_alpha   90.00
_cell.angle_beta   90.00
_cell.angle_gamma   90.00
#
_symmetry.space_group_name_H-M   'P 1'
#
loop_
_entity.id
_entity.type
_entity.pdbx_description
1 polymer ?
#
loop_
_entity_poly.entity_id
_entity_poly.type
_entity_poly.pdbx_seq_one_letter_code
_entity_poly.pdbx_strand_id
1 'polypeptide(L)'
;MQRTDDESRPLLGDARSNGQYDAASITSDTHASWRANASRRLRCHWPIIRVLAVALLWGVANYGAVPSYLDGLRSYTCSYVYSTHPALLPTEPHPKLPRDRDRPCAISGVESRVGIVVAIATLLSFVVSSISMLYYGPRLSRWGRKPMLLISLVSNMINYIPFALLPLGYPFGDIPSQLSISPAASMVIILLCSFVTGLTGFTGLFLCVVRVMIVDVAPPTRRTIALNWLVSAMMCGAFLGPLLAAWALDTSVKPHKRRGMERLFTTSLTSSELPSEPTPPPIPGVPQSPSKHGNPAALVACCWVFFLAIVWVTLLLPETKPVTVANAEAPPSSASDAPQESNADTPNAAEHASVSPSRLRAHRMLGPLAIYLPQVSREGRKDYRLTWLALAGAIANIGSNALSYIAVFAGYKFDFTPDAIGLLLGLIGATRAAWLIFAIPLLVLFFERTIRKPSQIALFSSGELEALAKAGLKDPNLKQADSRQAQDLGDQGLAQPLQPDASADALPAEETEETITAVVLWRTAVDLAITRISYFADIVGYLVVFVSASFSNAAAMIFGTLFLSFGAGSGPAATSAAIAIIQDQRRAGHPSLHPSLHASPTDDWLAALSISDNIVNGLSPIVMSVVYSLTIETALPSACFLVPMLGYVLSFGLLAMVKRSGPVSS
;
A
#
# COMPACT_ATOMS: atom_id res chain seq x y z
N MET A 1 -5.44 -67.77 23.04
CA MET A 1 -4.56 -68.38 22.03
C MET A 1 -5.26 -68.36 20.69
N GLN A 2 -4.57 -67.80 19.68
CA GLN A 2 -4.68 -68.02 18.22
C GLN A 2 -6.03 -67.92 17.44
N ARG A 3 -6.22 -66.78 16.76
CA ARG A 3 -6.09 -66.46 15.31
C ARG A 3 -6.80 -67.29 14.20
N THR A 4 -7.23 -66.51 13.17
CA THR A 4 -7.41 -66.76 11.70
C THR A 4 -8.58 -67.64 11.24
N ASP A 5 -9.27 -67.45 10.12
CA ASP A 5 -9.34 -66.49 8.99
C ASP A 5 -10.58 -66.87 8.12
N ASP A 6 -11.04 -65.94 7.26
CA ASP A 6 -11.74 -66.13 5.95
C ASP A 6 -13.12 -66.84 5.90
N GLU A 7 -14.07 -66.57 4.98
CA GLU A 7 -13.99 -66.17 3.57
C GLU A 7 -15.17 -65.27 3.12
N SER A 8 -14.86 -64.35 2.21
CA SER A 8 -15.76 -63.64 1.29
C SER A 8 -15.66 -64.23 -0.13
N ARG A 9 -16.78 -64.34 -0.86
CA ARG A 9 -16.86 -64.67 -2.31
C ARG A 9 -18.14 -64.08 -2.93
N PRO A 10 -18.27 -64.01 -4.28
CA PRO A 10 -17.27 -63.65 -5.29
C PRO A 10 -17.81 -62.65 -6.35
N LEU A 11 -16.88 -62.07 -7.11
CA LEU A 11 -17.08 -61.16 -8.25
C LEU A 11 -16.71 -61.86 -9.57
N LEU A 12 -17.45 -61.49 -10.62
CA LEU A 12 -17.15 -61.56 -12.07
C LEU A 12 -17.29 -62.90 -12.82
N GLY A 13 -18.21 -62.86 -13.80
CA GLY A 13 -18.23 -63.72 -14.98
C GLY A 13 -18.18 -62.86 -16.24
N ASP A 14 -17.16 -63.08 -17.07
CA ASP A 14 -16.88 -62.44 -18.35
C ASP A 14 -17.84 -62.87 -19.48
N ALA A 15 -18.11 -61.96 -20.41
CA ALA A 15 -18.45 -62.32 -21.80
C ALA A 15 -18.01 -61.24 -22.81
N ARG A 16 -16.75 -61.37 -23.23
CA ARG A 16 -16.23 -61.37 -24.62
C ARG A 16 -16.68 -60.30 -25.65
N SER A 17 -15.68 -59.50 -26.00
CA SER A 17 -15.09 -59.33 -27.35
C SER A 17 -15.94 -58.79 -28.51
N ASN A 18 -15.69 -57.52 -28.83
CA ASN A 18 -15.32 -57.12 -30.19
C ASN A 18 -14.17 -56.13 -30.12
N GLY A 19 -13.04 -56.50 -30.71
CA GLY A 19 -11.82 -55.72 -30.70
C GLY A 19 -11.74 -54.70 -31.83
N GLN A 20 -10.89 -53.71 -31.58
CA GLN A 20 -9.87 -53.25 -32.52
C GLN A 20 -10.33 -52.20 -33.55
N TYR A 21 -10.28 -50.93 -33.13
CA TYR A 21 -9.38 -49.87 -33.65
C TYR A 21 -9.84 -48.53 -33.06
N ASP A 22 -9.33 -48.17 -31.87
CA ASP A 22 -9.28 -46.78 -31.37
C ASP A 22 -8.30 -46.70 -30.20
N ALA A 23 -7.04 -47.03 -30.50
CA ALA A 23 -5.91 -46.84 -29.59
C ALA A 23 -4.97 -45.79 -30.19
N ALA A 24 -5.44 -44.55 -30.34
CA ALA A 24 -4.58 -43.39 -30.62
C ALA A 24 -5.31 -42.03 -30.40
N SER A 25 -5.72 -41.70 -29.17
CA SER A 25 -5.99 -40.28 -28.81
C SER A 25 -5.93 -39.93 -27.30
N ILE A 26 -5.43 -40.82 -26.43
CA ILE A 26 -5.41 -40.59 -24.97
C ILE A 26 -4.35 -39.55 -24.52
N THR A 27 -3.57 -38.97 -25.44
CA THR A 27 -2.52 -37.99 -25.10
C THR A 27 -2.85 -36.52 -25.41
N SER A 28 -4.03 -36.18 -25.96
CA SER A 28 -4.38 -34.77 -26.26
C SER A 28 -5.37 -34.10 -25.29
N ASP A 29 -6.24 -34.85 -24.61
CA ASP A 29 -7.36 -34.26 -23.83
C ASP A 29 -6.99 -33.77 -22.43
N THR A 30 -5.93 -34.31 -21.83
CA THR A 30 -5.38 -33.80 -20.56
C THR A 30 -4.76 -32.41 -20.74
N HIS A 31 -4.18 -32.13 -21.91
CA HIS A 31 -3.59 -30.83 -22.23
C HIS A 31 -4.65 -29.77 -22.55
N ALA A 32 -5.73 -30.17 -23.22
CA ALA A 32 -6.88 -29.31 -23.51
C ALA A 32 -7.67 -28.94 -22.24
N SER A 33 -7.93 -29.90 -21.36
CA SER A 33 -8.60 -29.66 -20.07
C SER A 33 -7.76 -28.82 -19.11
N TRP A 34 -6.44 -29.02 -19.07
CA TRP A 34 -5.53 -28.19 -18.27
C TRP A 34 -5.48 -26.74 -18.76
N ARG A 35 -5.38 -26.50 -20.09
CA ARG A 35 -5.43 -25.15 -20.67
C ARG A 35 -6.77 -24.47 -20.43
N ALA A 36 -7.88 -25.19 -20.57
CA ALA A 36 -9.22 -24.67 -20.28
C ALA A 36 -9.35 -24.26 -18.80
N ASN A 37 -8.89 -25.10 -17.87
CA ASN A 37 -8.91 -24.82 -16.44
C ASN A 37 -7.97 -23.67 -16.05
N ALA A 38 -6.77 -23.60 -16.63
CA ALA A 38 -5.83 -22.51 -16.44
C ALA A 38 -6.40 -21.18 -16.96
N SER A 39 -7.02 -21.19 -18.15
CA SER A 39 -7.65 -20.00 -18.73
C SER A 39 -8.82 -19.50 -17.87
N ARG A 40 -9.63 -20.41 -17.31
CA ARG A 40 -10.74 -20.07 -16.41
C ARG A 40 -10.22 -19.46 -15.11
N ARG A 41 -9.20 -20.06 -14.50
CA ARG A 41 -8.53 -19.52 -13.30
C ARG A 41 -7.91 -18.16 -13.57
N LEU A 42 -7.24 -18.00 -14.70
CA LEU A 42 -6.65 -16.73 -15.12
C LEU A 42 -7.73 -15.67 -15.29
N ARG A 43 -8.83 -15.96 -15.99
CA ARG A 43 -9.95 -15.03 -16.15
C ARG A 43 -10.53 -14.58 -14.79
N CYS A 44 -10.65 -15.48 -13.82
CA CYS A 44 -11.12 -15.12 -12.48
C CYS A 44 -10.15 -14.21 -11.71
N HIS A 45 -8.84 -14.42 -11.83
CA HIS A 45 -7.83 -13.62 -11.11
C HIS A 45 -7.36 -12.39 -11.91
N TRP A 46 -7.71 -12.31 -13.19
CA TRP A 46 -7.28 -11.27 -14.11
C TRP A 46 -7.54 -9.84 -13.61
N PRO A 47 -8.71 -9.52 -13.03
CA PRO A 47 -8.94 -8.20 -12.45
C PRO A 47 -7.98 -7.86 -11.30
N ILE A 48 -7.66 -8.84 -10.44
CA ILE A 48 -6.70 -8.66 -9.34
C ILE A 48 -5.29 -8.46 -9.90
N ILE A 49 -4.87 -9.31 -10.85
CA ILE A 49 -3.55 -9.25 -11.50
C ILE A 49 -3.31 -7.87 -12.12
N ARG A 50 -4.33 -7.27 -12.76
CA ARG A 50 -4.22 -5.92 -13.34
C ARG A 50 -3.88 -4.86 -12.30
N VAL A 51 -4.51 -4.91 -11.12
CA VAL A 51 -4.23 -3.97 -10.02
C VAL A 51 -2.84 -4.25 -9.42
N LEU A 52 -2.49 -5.52 -9.23
CA LEU A 52 -1.17 -5.93 -8.72
C LEU A 52 -0.03 -5.50 -9.63
N ALA A 53 -0.21 -5.53 -10.96
CA ALA A 53 0.78 -5.06 -11.91
C ALA A 53 1.06 -3.56 -11.75
N VAL A 54 0.02 -2.74 -11.50
CA VAL A 54 0.20 -1.31 -11.20
C VAL A 54 0.98 -1.12 -9.89
N ALA A 55 0.64 -1.88 -8.86
CA ALA A 55 1.33 -1.84 -7.57
C ALA A 55 2.82 -2.23 -7.69
N LEU A 56 3.13 -3.22 -8.52
CA LEU A 56 4.50 -3.62 -8.84
C LEU A 56 5.24 -2.49 -9.54
N LEU A 57 4.69 -1.94 -10.63
CA LEU A 57 5.32 -0.87 -11.40
C LEU A 57 5.55 0.39 -10.56
N TRP A 58 4.56 0.77 -9.75
CA TRP A 58 4.70 1.86 -8.80
C TRP A 58 5.81 1.57 -7.78
N GLY A 59 5.87 0.35 -7.23
CA GLY A 59 6.93 -0.06 -6.32
C GLY A 59 8.32 0.03 -6.95
N VAL A 60 8.50 -0.47 -8.19
CA VAL A 60 9.76 -0.38 -8.94
C VAL A 60 10.19 1.07 -9.10
N ALA A 61 9.28 1.93 -9.57
CA ALA A 61 9.60 3.31 -9.88
C ALA A 61 9.85 4.15 -8.60
N ASN A 62 8.99 4.02 -7.59
CA ASN A 62 9.08 4.78 -6.35
C ASN A 62 10.34 4.42 -5.56
N TYR A 63 10.56 3.13 -5.28
CA TYR A 63 11.72 2.70 -4.48
C TYR A 63 13.04 2.74 -5.28
N GLY A 64 13.00 2.58 -6.60
CA GLY A 64 14.17 2.77 -7.46
C GLY A 64 14.64 4.23 -7.50
N ALA A 65 13.72 5.19 -7.40
CA ALA A 65 14.05 6.62 -7.40
C ALA A 65 14.63 7.12 -6.06
N VAL A 66 14.31 6.47 -4.93
CA VAL A 66 14.69 6.94 -3.58
C VAL A 66 16.21 7.17 -3.43
N PRO A 67 17.11 6.24 -3.79
CA PRO A 67 18.55 6.45 -3.61
C PRO A 67 19.07 7.67 -4.39
N SER A 68 18.65 7.81 -5.65
CA SER A 68 19.05 8.94 -6.51
C SER A 68 18.42 10.26 -6.07
N TYR A 69 17.20 10.23 -5.54
CA TYR A 69 16.53 11.38 -4.93
C TYR A 69 17.30 11.86 -3.69
N LEU A 70 17.71 10.94 -2.80
CA LEU A 70 18.51 11.28 -1.63
C LEU A 70 19.90 11.79 -2.00
N ASP A 71 20.54 11.19 -3.01
CA ASP A 71 21.84 11.66 -3.53
C ASP A 71 21.72 13.07 -4.13
N GLY A 72 20.66 13.34 -4.90
CA GLY A 72 20.35 14.66 -5.43
C GLY A 72 20.15 15.70 -4.33
N LEU A 73 19.32 15.41 -3.32
CA LEU A 73 19.13 16.30 -2.17
C LEU A 73 20.44 16.55 -1.41
N ARG A 74 21.27 15.53 -1.23
CA ARG A 74 22.59 15.66 -0.62
C ARG A 74 23.49 16.61 -1.43
N SER A 75 23.52 16.45 -2.75
CA SER A 75 24.30 17.30 -3.66
C SER A 75 23.86 18.76 -3.59
N TYR A 76 22.56 19.04 -3.70
CA TYR A 76 22.05 20.41 -3.63
C TYR A 76 22.30 21.04 -2.24
N THR A 77 22.10 20.28 -1.16
CA THR A 77 22.29 20.82 0.20
C THR A 77 23.75 21.15 0.45
N CYS A 78 24.64 20.26 0.03
CA CYS A 78 26.08 20.45 0.08
C CYS A 78 26.49 21.73 -0.67
N SER A 79 26.01 21.91 -1.91
CA SER A 79 26.29 23.13 -2.68
C SER A 79 25.78 24.41 -2.00
N TYR A 80 24.59 24.34 -1.39
CA TYR A 80 24.02 25.46 -0.64
C TYR A 80 24.86 25.83 0.60
N VAL A 81 25.30 24.83 1.38
CA VAL A 81 26.14 25.04 2.56
C VAL A 81 27.49 25.68 2.18
N TYR A 82 28.14 25.16 1.14
CA TYR A 82 29.42 25.73 0.69
C TYR A 82 29.28 27.11 0.04
N SER A 83 28.15 27.40 -0.61
CA SER A 83 27.88 28.74 -1.14
C SER A 83 27.68 29.80 -0.05
N THR A 84 27.19 29.39 1.13
CA THR A 84 26.95 30.28 2.27
C THR A 84 28.14 30.38 3.21
N HIS A 85 28.98 29.34 3.25
CA HIS A 85 30.16 29.26 4.11
C HIS A 85 31.41 28.90 3.28
N PRO A 86 31.87 29.82 2.40
CA PRO A 86 33.00 29.55 1.52
C PRO A 86 34.29 29.26 2.28
N ALA A 87 34.44 29.75 3.51
CA ALA A 87 35.58 29.47 4.39
C ALA A 87 35.75 27.99 4.78
N LEU A 88 34.71 27.16 4.60
CA LEU A 88 34.79 25.72 4.83
C LEU A 88 35.41 24.94 3.64
N LEU A 89 35.66 25.63 2.51
CA LEU A 89 36.37 25.05 1.37
C LEU A 89 37.88 25.01 1.66
N PRO A 90 38.56 23.88 1.40
CA PRO A 90 40.00 23.81 1.63
C PRO A 90 40.73 24.67 0.58
N THR A 91 41.31 25.80 1.00
CA THR A 91 42.18 26.64 0.18
C THR A 91 43.66 26.42 0.54
N GLU A 92 44.41 25.84 -0.42
CA GLU A 92 45.89 25.71 -0.52
C GLU A 92 46.65 24.64 0.34
N PRO A 93 47.93 24.31 0.00
CA PRO A 93 48.36 22.97 -0.38
C PRO A 93 48.85 22.14 0.82
N HIS A 94 48.22 21.00 1.06
CA HIS A 94 48.66 20.03 2.07
C HIS A 94 48.88 18.63 1.46
N PRO A 95 49.68 17.78 2.12
CA PRO A 95 50.18 16.53 1.57
C PRO A 95 49.00 15.64 1.16
N LYS A 96 49.21 14.82 0.11
CA LYS A 96 48.22 13.89 -0.44
C LYS A 96 47.33 13.32 0.65
N LEU A 97 46.08 13.78 0.66
CA LEU A 97 45.09 13.36 1.63
C LEU A 97 44.88 11.84 1.54
N PRO A 98 44.59 11.17 2.67
CA PRO A 98 44.32 9.74 2.68
C PRO A 98 43.17 9.40 1.72
N ARG A 99 43.22 8.18 1.16
CA ARG A 99 42.48 7.66 0.01
C ARG A 99 40.93 7.72 0.04
N ASP A 100 40.30 8.41 1.00
CA ASP A 100 38.83 8.48 1.18
C ASP A 100 38.21 9.87 0.96
N ARG A 101 38.91 10.81 0.29
CA ARG A 101 38.39 12.17 0.01
C ARG A 101 37.58 12.31 -1.29
N ASP A 102 36.92 11.25 -1.76
CA ASP A 102 36.08 11.27 -2.98
C ASP A 102 34.68 11.91 -2.77
N ARG A 103 34.34 12.41 -1.57
CA ARG A 103 33.01 12.98 -1.26
C ARG A 103 33.07 14.24 -0.38
N PRO A 104 33.17 15.46 -0.94
CA PRO A 104 33.16 16.71 -0.18
C PRO A 104 31.87 16.92 0.63
N CYS A 105 30.78 16.21 0.31
CA CYS A 105 29.49 16.34 0.96
C CYS A 105 29.27 15.41 2.17
N ALA A 106 30.22 14.50 2.46
CA ALA A 106 30.10 13.50 3.53
C ALA A 106 30.59 13.98 4.90
N ILE A 107 30.61 15.30 5.14
CA ILE A 107 31.00 15.89 6.42
C ILE A 107 29.78 15.91 7.35
N SER A 108 29.98 15.57 8.63
CA SER A 108 28.90 15.50 9.64
C SER A 108 28.00 16.74 9.69
N GLY A 109 28.58 17.94 9.55
CA GLY A 109 27.84 19.21 9.49
C GLY A 109 26.93 19.35 8.26
N VAL A 110 27.37 18.86 7.10
CA VAL A 110 26.55 18.84 5.86
C VAL A 110 25.48 17.75 5.96
N GLU A 111 25.84 16.55 6.43
CA GLU A 111 24.91 15.44 6.61
C GLU A 111 23.74 15.77 7.55
N SER A 112 24.01 16.48 8.65
CA SER A 112 22.96 16.98 9.56
C SER A 112 21.97 17.89 8.83
N ARG A 113 22.48 18.83 8.01
CA ARG A 113 21.63 19.74 7.22
C ARG A 113 20.84 19.00 6.13
N VAL A 114 21.45 17.99 5.50
CA VAL A 114 20.76 17.11 4.54
C VAL A 114 19.60 16.40 5.21
N GLY A 115 19.80 15.86 6.42
CA GLY A 115 18.74 15.24 7.22
C GLY A 115 17.56 16.20 7.46
N ILE A 116 17.84 17.46 7.80
CA ILE A 116 16.80 18.49 8.00
C ILE A 116 16.07 18.79 6.68
N VAL A 117 16.76 18.99 5.57
CA VAL A 117 16.14 19.28 4.26
C VAL A 117 15.26 18.12 3.81
N VAL A 118 15.75 16.88 3.92
CA VAL A 118 14.97 15.66 3.64
C VAL A 118 13.74 15.60 4.52
N ALA A 119 13.87 15.86 5.83
CA ALA A 119 12.75 15.88 6.77
C ALA A 119 11.70 16.94 6.39
N ILE A 120 12.13 18.16 6.03
CA ILE A 120 11.22 19.24 5.59
C ILE A 120 10.49 18.85 4.30
N ALA A 121 11.21 18.39 3.27
CA ALA A 121 10.61 18.00 2.00
C ALA A 121 9.60 16.84 2.18
N THR A 122 9.94 15.88 3.03
CA THR A 122 9.10 14.75 3.40
C THR A 122 7.85 15.22 4.16
N LEU A 123 8.02 16.06 5.20
CA LEU A 123 6.92 16.61 5.98
C LEU A 123 5.95 17.39 5.09
N LEU A 124 6.47 18.24 4.21
CA LEU A 124 5.67 19.03 3.28
C LEU A 124 4.85 18.12 2.37
N SER A 125 5.45 17.08 1.80
CA SER A 125 4.76 16.13 0.93
C SER A 125 3.67 15.35 1.67
N PHE A 126 3.97 14.79 2.85
CA PHE A 126 3.06 13.92 3.59
C PHE A 126 1.95 14.66 4.35
N VAL A 127 2.25 15.80 4.98
CA VAL A 127 1.24 16.61 5.67
C VAL A 127 0.26 17.21 4.68
N VAL A 128 0.75 17.79 3.58
CA VAL A 128 -0.11 18.36 2.53
C VAL A 128 -0.89 17.25 1.83
N SER A 129 -0.30 16.07 1.62
CA SER A 129 -1.02 14.88 1.13
C SER A 129 -2.14 14.46 2.08
N SER A 130 -1.91 14.49 3.40
CA SER A 130 -2.93 14.16 4.40
C SER A 130 -4.14 15.11 4.36
N ILE A 131 -3.87 16.42 4.23
CA ILE A 131 -4.92 17.44 4.06
C ILE A 131 -5.66 17.21 2.74
N SER A 132 -4.93 16.93 1.66
CA SER A 132 -5.51 16.69 0.34
C SER A 132 -6.38 15.42 0.31
N MET A 133 -6.04 14.41 1.11
CA MET A 133 -6.84 13.19 1.25
C MET A 133 -8.22 13.44 1.90
N LEU A 134 -8.37 14.48 2.74
CA LEU A 134 -9.69 14.91 3.23
C LEU A 134 -10.58 15.41 2.08
N TYR A 135 -9.98 15.95 1.02
CA TYR A 135 -10.67 16.40 -0.18
C TYR A 135 -10.96 15.26 -1.16
N TYR A 136 -9.97 14.40 -1.43
CA TYR A 136 -10.08 13.30 -2.40
C TYR A 136 -10.88 12.09 -1.88
N GLY A 137 -10.78 11.75 -0.59
CA GLY A 137 -11.42 10.57 -0.01
C GLY A 137 -12.92 10.49 -0.29
N PRO A 138 -13.73 11.50 0.11
CA PRO A 138 -15.17 11.51 -0.16
C PRO A 138 -15.54 11.56 -1.64
N ARG A 139 -14.61 12.02 -2.49
CA ARG A 139 -14.80 12.14 -3.95
C ARG A 139 -14.42 10.89 -4.71
N LEU A 140 -13.75 9.92 -4.07
CA LEU A 140 -13.34 8.67 -4.69
C LEU A 140 -14.53 7.91 -5.30
N SER A 141 -15.67 7.93 -4.61
CA SER A 141 -16.90 7.30 -5.08
C SER A 141 -17.57 8.05 -6.24
N ARG A 142 -17.40 9.37 -6.33
CA ARG A 142 -18.04 10.22 -7.34
C ARG A 142 -17.24 10.34 -8.62
N TRP A 143 -15.93 10.58 -8.50
CA TRP A 143 -15.05 10.84 -9.65
C TRP A 143 -14.55 9.55 -10.29
N GLY A 144 -14.72 8.41 -9.61
CA GLY A 144 -14.15 7.14 -10.04
C GLY A 144 -12.74 6.94 -9.49
N ARG A 145 -12.28 5.70 -9.53
CA ARG A 145 -11.04 5.25 -8.92
C ARG A 145 -9.87 5.32 -9.90
N LYS A 146 -10.12 5.06 -11.17
CA LYS A 146 -9.09 5.15 -12.22
C LYS A 146 -8.53 6.57 -12.40
N PRO A 147 -9.33 7.65 -12.51
CA PRO A 147 -8.76 9.00 -12.66
C PRO A 147 -7.97 9.43 -11.43
N MET A 148 -8.41 9.06 -10.23
CA MET A 148 -7.66 9.31 -8.99
C MET A 148 -6.31 8.59 -8.98
N LEU A 149 -6.28 7.34 -9.45
CA LEU A 149 -5.03 6.59 -9.61
C LEU A 149 -4.09 7.29 -10.60
N LEU A 150 -4.60 7.77 -11.74
CA LEU A 150 -3.81 8.49 -12.74
C LEU A 150 -3.22 9.79 -12.18
N ILE A 151 -4.03 10.58 -11.47
CA ILE A 151 -3.56 11.80 -10.78
C ILE A 151 -2.40 11.47 -9.84
N SER A 152 -2.52 10.38 -9.06
CA SER A 152 -1.46 9.97 -8.13
C SER A 152 -0.17 9.50 -8.83
N LEU A 153 -0.26 8.85 -9.99
CA LEU A 153 0.91 8.43 -10.76
C LEU A 153 1.64 9.62 -11.41
N VAL A 154 0.88 10.57 -11.97
CA VAL A 154 1.43 11.80 -12.54
C VAL A 154 2.09 12.66 -11.46
N SER A 155 1.47 12.75 -10.28
CA SER A 155 2.01 13.42 -9.09
C SER A 155 3.42 12.93 -8.74
N ASN A 156 3.64 11.61 -8.71
CA ASN A 156 4.95 11.04 -8.42
C ASN A 156 6.02 11.47 -9.45
N MET A 157 5.67 11.57 -10.74
CA MET A 157 6.60 12.07 -11.75
C MET A 157 7.00 13.53 -11.51
N ILE A 158 6.05 14.39 -11.11
CA ILE A 158 6.31 15.82 -10.83
C ILE A 158 7.41 15.99 -9.78
N ASN A 159 7.44 15.12 -8.76
CA ASN A 159 8.46 15.18 -7.71
C ASN A 159 9.90 14.91 -8.21
N TYR A 160 10.06 14.16 -9.31
CA TYR A 160 11.38 13.80 -9.85
C TYR A 160 11.85 14.71 -10.99
N ILE A 161 10.94 15.44 -11.65
CA ILE A 161 11.26 16.37 -12.74
C ILE A 161 12.36 17.39 -12.36
N PRO A 162 12.38 18.00 -11.16
CA PRO A 162 13.43 18.96 -10.80
C PRO A 162 14.83 18.39 -10.93
N PHE A 163 15.04 17.14 -10.54
CA PHE A 163 16.36 16.50 -10.60
C PHE A 163 16.80 16.15 -12.03
N ALA A 164 15.88 16.13 -12.99
CA ALA A 164 16.20 15.95 -14.40
C ALA A 164 16.46 17.29 -15.12
N LEU A 165 15.85 18.38 -14.65
CA LEU A 165 15.94 19.70 -15.30
C LEU A 165 16.99 20.63 -14.66
N LEU A 166 17.22 20.50 -13.36
CA LEU A 166 18.18 21.34 -12.64
C LEU A 166 19.62 20.87 -12.93
N PRO A 167 20.60 21.79 -12.97
CA PRO A 167 21.99 21.41 -13.15
C PRO A 167 22.43 20.49 -12.00
N LEU A 168 23.00 19.35 -12.35
CA LEU A 168 23.54 18.38 -11.41
C LEU A 168 25.03 18.68 -11.21
N GLY A 169 25.46 18.77 -9.95
CA GLY A 169 26.86 19.07 -9.61
C GLY A 169 27.22 20.55 -9.72
N TYR A 170 26.66 21.37 -8.81
CA TYR A 170 27.11 22.75 -8.65
C TYR A 170 28.61 22.82 -8.32
N PRO A 171 29.38 23.73 -8.94
CA PRO A 171 30.76 23.97 -8.53
C PRO A 171 30.79 24.42 -7.06
N PHE A 172 31.71 23.88 -6.28
CA PHE A 172 31.89 24.28 -4.88
C PHE A 172 32.63 25.62 -4.82
N GLY A 173 32.11 26.61 -4.08
CA GLY A 173 32.76 27.91 -3.87
C GLY A 173 32.02 29.09 -4.49
N ASP A 174 32.77 30.13 -4.84
CA ASP A 174 32.22 31.35 -5.45
C ASP A 174 31.46 30.99 -6.72
N ILE A 175 30.14 31.12 -6.65
CA ILE A 175 29.23 30.80 -7.75
C ILE A 175 29.57 31.77 -8.88
N PRO A 176 30.06 31.30 -10.05
CA PRO A 176 30.21 32.17 -11.20
C PRO A 176 28.87 32.85 -11.49
N SER A 177 28.88 34.15 -11.70
CA SER A 177 27.69 34.95 -12.09
C SER A 177 27.01 34.48 -13.39
N GLN A 178 27.58 33.47 -14.05
CA GLN A 178 27.10 32.84 -15.29
C GLN A 178 26.23 31.59 -15.07
N LEU A 179 26.03 31.08 -13.84
CA LEU A 179 25.05 30.01 -13.63
C LEU A 179 23.62 30.54 -13.74
N SER A 180 22.81 29.88 -14.56
CA SER A 180 21.42 30.27 -14.83
C SER A 180 20.49 30.17 -13.61
N ILE A 181 20.81 29.32 -12.63
CA ILE A 181 19.99 29.09 -11.43
C ILE A 181 20.91 28.93 -10.21
N SER A 182 20.68 29.70 -9.15
CA SER A 182 21.45 29.59 -7.89
C SER A 182 21.08 28.31 -7.11
N PRO A 183 21.99 27.75 -6.29
CA PRO A 183 21.69 26.60 -5.43
C PRO A 183 20.48 26.80 -4.51
N ALA A 184 20.29 28.03 -4.01
CA ALA A 184 19.14 28.41 -3.21
C ALA A 184 17.83 28.34 -4.00
N ALA A 185 17.83 28.84 -5.25
CA ALA A 185 16.66 28.76 -6.12
C ALA A 185 16.31 27.30 -6.47
N SER A 186 17.31 26.45 -6.72
CA SER A 186 17.12 25.01 -6.94
C SER A 186 16.45 24.31 -5.76
N MET A 187 16.86 24.64 -4.53
CA MET A 187 16.20 24.13 -3.32
C MET A 187 14.74 24.58 -3.19
N VAL A 188 14.46 25.84 -3.47
CA VAL A 188 13.08 26.36 -3.46
C VAL A 188 12.21 25.65 -4.50
N ILE A 189 12.74 25.39 -5.71
CA ILE A 189 12.04 24.66 -6.76
C ILE A 189 11.73 23.22 -6.31
N ILE A 190 12.69 22.53 -5.70
CA ILE A 190 12.50 21.17 -5.18
C ILE A 190 11.40 21.15 -4.11
N LEU A 191 11.47 22.06 -3.13
CA LEU A 191 10.46 22.16 -2.08
C LEU A 191 9.07 22.51 -2.63
N LEU A 192 8.99 23.40 -3.63
CA LEU A 192 7.74 23.74 -4.30
C LEU A 192 7.16 22.51 -5.03
N CYS A 193 7.99 21.72 -5.71
CA CYS A 193 7.55 20.49 -6.36
C CYS A 193 7.07 19.44 -5.35
N SER A 194 7.74 19.32 -4.19
CA SER A 194 7.29 18.48 -3.08
C SER A 194 5.93 18.93 -2.53
N PHE A 195 5.69 20.24 -2.42
CA PHE A 195 4.39 20.79 -2.03
C PHE A 195 3.28 20.45 -3.03
N VAL A 196 3.52 20.66 -4.33
CA VAL A 196 2.57 20.34 -5.41
C VAL A 196 2.28 18.84 -5.47
N THR A 197 3.30 18.02 -5.24
CA THR A 197 3.16 16.56 -5.12
C THR A 197 2.27 16.20 -3.94
N GLY A 198 2.44 16.87 -2.80
CA GLY A 198 1.55 16.76 -1.64
C GLY A 198 0.10 17.12 -1.98
N LEU A 199 -0.15 18.24 -2.70
CA LEU A 199 -1.50 18.69 -3.06
C LEU A 199 -2.28 17.70 -3.94
N THR A 200 -1.56 16.91 -4.72
CA THR A 200 -2.14 15.87 -5.58
C THR A 200 -2.29 14.53 -4.86
N GLY A 201 -1.98 14.47 -3.55
CA GLY A 201 -2.19 13.32 -2.68
C GLY A 201 -1.02 12.32 -2.62
N PHE A 202 0.00 12.47 -3.48
CA PHE A 202 1.23 11.67 -3.48
C PHE A 202 0.99 10.14 -3.28
N THR A 203 1.85 9.49 -2.49
CA THR A 203 1.80 8.07 -2.12
C THR A 203 0.50 7.70 -1.37
N GLY A 204 -0.04 8.61 -0.56
CA GLY A 204 -1.25 8.33 0.22
C GLY A 204 -2.49 8.10 -0.64
N LEU A 205 -2.69 8.95 -1.67
CA LEU A 205 -3.78 8.77 -2.62
C LEU A 205 -3.61 7.49 -3.41
N PHE A 206 -2.38 7.20 -3.88
CA PHE A 206 -2.08 5.96 -4.57
C PHE A 206 -2.47 4.74 -3.74
N LEU A 207 -1.96 4.64 -2.50
CA LEU A 207 -2.21 3.52 -1.59
C LEU A 207 -3.69 3.37 -1.26
N CYS A 208 -4.38 4.48 -1.01
CA CYS A 208 -5.83 4.48 -0.78
C CYS A 208 -6.55 3.85 -1.98
N VAL A 209 -6.33 4.40 -3.18
CA VAL A 209 -7.02 3.97 -4.40
C VAL A 209 -6.75 2.51 -4.71
N VAL A 210 -5.50 2.03 -4.67
CA VAL A 210 -5.20 0.61 -4.97
C VAL A 210 -5.72 -0.35 -3.91
N ARG A 211 -5.75 0.05 -2.62
CA ARG A 211 -6.38 -0.74 -1.55
C ARG A 211 -7.87 -0.89 -1.80
N VAL A 212 -8.56 0.20 -2.11
CA VAL A 212 -9.99 0.18 -2.43
C VAL A 212 -10.24 -0.62 -3.72
N MET A 213 -9.38 -0.41 -4.73
CA MET A 213 -9.10 -1.22 -5.92
C MET A 213 -9.28 -2.72 -5.68
N ILE A 214 -8.41 -3.22 -4.81
CA ILE A 214 -8.34 -4.63 -4.43
C ILE A 214 -9.56 -5.07 -3.63
N VAL A 215 -10.07 -4.25 -2.70
CA VAL A 215 -11.23 -4.61 -1.87
C VAL A 215 -12.51 -4.79 -2.70
N ASP A 216 -12.69 -4.02 -3.77
CA ASP A 216 -13.82 -4.16 -4.69
C ASP A 216 -13.77 -5.44 -5.52
N VAL A 217 -12.57 -5.81 -5.94
CA VAL A 217 -12.36 -6.92 -6.86
C VAL A 217 -12.20 -8.24 -6.11
N ALA A 218 -11.63 -8.20 -4.91
CA ALA A 218 -11.34 -9.39 -4.12
C ALA A 218 -12.63 -9.92 -3.48
N PRO A 219 -12.87 -11.25 -3.56
CA PRO A 219 -13.96 -11.84 -2.82
C PRO A 219 -13.70 -11.63 -1.32
N PRO A 220 -14.75 -11.34 -0.55
CA PRO A 220 -14.59 -10.94 0.84
C PRO A 220 -13.87 -11.97 1.72
N THR A 221 -14.00 -13.25 1.41
CA THR A 221 -13.32 -14.36 2.09
C THR A 221 -11.81 -14.43 1.84
N ARG A 222 -11.32 -13.78 0.78
CA ARG A 222 -9.89 -13.75 0.43
C ARG A 222 -9.31 -12.35 0.46
N ARG A 223 -9.99 -11.39 1.11
CA ARG A 223 -9.52 -9.99 1.20
C ARG A 223 -8.15 -9.88 1.85
N THR A 224 -7.92 -10.56 2.97
CA THR A 224 -6.61 -10.60 3.63
C THR A 224 -5.52 -11.07 2.66
N ILE A 225 -5.77 -12.16 1.92
CA ILE A 225 -4.82 -12.71 0.93
C ILE A 225 -4.60 -11.74 -0.23
N ALA A 226 -5.65 -11.12 -0.76
CA ALA A 226 -5.53 -10.18 -1.87
C ALA A 226 -4.81 -8.88 -1.47
N LEU A 227 -5.08 -8.36 -0.26
CA LEU A 227 -4.35 -7.23 0.31
C LEU A 227 -2.90 -7.60 0.62
N ASN A 228 -2.62 -8.83 1.04
CA ASN A 228 -1.25 -9.33 1.17
C ASN A 228 -0.54 -9.33 -0.19
N TRP A 229 -1.18 -9.87 -1.24
CA TRP A 229 -0.60 -9.85 -2.60
C TRP A 229 -0.33 -8.44 -3.10
N LEU A 230 -1.18 -7.47 -2.76
CA LEU A 230 -0.95 -6.06 -3.07
C LEU A 230 0.35 -5.56 -2.43
N VAL A 231 0.54 -5.81 -1.13
CA VAL A 231 1.78 -5.43 -0.44
C VAL A 231 2.98 -6.21 -0.99
N SER A 232 2.83 -7.50 -1.26
CA SER A 232 3.88 -8.32 -1.90
C SER A 232 4.31 -7.76 -3.24
N ALA A 233 3.37 -7.32 -4.09
CA ALA A 233 3.67 -6.73 -5.39
C ALA A 233 4.47 -5.44 -5.23
N MET A 234 4.09 -4.57 -4.29
CA MET A 234 4.87 -3.35 -3.99
C MET A 234 6.28 -3.68 -3.46
N MET A 235 6.41 -4.68 -2.59
CA MET A 235 7.72 -5.10 -2.04
C MET A 235 8.61 -5.79 -3.08
N CYS A 236 8.03 -6.55 -4.01
CA CYS A 236 8.76 -7.05 -5.18
C CYS A 236 9.27 -5.88 -6.03
N GLY A 237 8.46 -4.84 -6.17
CA GLY A 237 8.87 -3.59 -6.81
C GLY A 237 10.01 -2.91 -6.04
N ALA A 238 9.94 -2.88 -4.71
CA ALA A 238 10.98 -2.33 -3.86
C ALA A 238 12.33 -3.07 -3.97
N PHE A 239 12.32 -4.35 -4.31
CA PHE A 239 13.51 -5.12 -4.64
C PHE A 239 14.04 -4.82 -6.05
N LEU A 240 13.16 -4.81 -7.05
CA LEU A 240 13.52 -4.61 -8.46
C LEU A 240 13.92 -3.16 -8.79
N GLY A 241 13.35 -2.18 -8.09
CA GLY A 241 13.58 -0.75 -8.32
C GLY A 241 15.05 -0.34 -8.17
N PRO A 242 15.69 -0.56 -7.02
CA PRO A 242 17.10 -0.25 -6.82
C PRO A 242 18.03 -0.98 -7.80
N LEU A 243 17.70 -2.22 -8.18
CA LEU A 243 18.46 -2.97 -9.20
C LEU A 243 18.36 -2.31 -10.58
N LEU A 244 17.17 -1.86 -10.96
CA LEU A 244 16.94 -1.11 -12.20
C LEU A 244 17.71 0.22 -12.18
N ALA A 245 17.67 0.94 -11.07
CA ALA A 245 18.38 2.21 -10.90
C ALA A 245 19.90 2.01 -10.99
N ALA A 246 20.44 0.98 -10.32
CA ALA A 246 21.87 0.64 -10.40
C ALA A 246 22.30 0.26 -11.82
N TRP A 247 21.48 -0.52 -12.53
CA TRP A 247 21.72 -0.87 -13.93
C TRP A 247 21.69 0.37 -14.85
N ALA A 248 20.73 1.28 -14.65
CA ALA A 248 20.64 2.52 -15.41
C ALA A 248 21.86 3.44 -15.19
N LEU A 249 22.39 3.50 -13.96
CA LEU A 249 23.61 4.26 -13.67
C LEU A 249 24.85 3.62 -14.31
N ASP A 250 24.99 2.30 -14.23
CA ASP A 250 26.14 1.59 -14.79
C ASP A 250 26.19 1.67 -16.32
N THR A 251 25.04 1.57 -16.98
CA THR A 251 24.93 1.73 -18.44
C THR A 251 25.17 3.16 -18.92
N SER A 252 24.78 4.16 -18.13
CA SER A 252 25.00 5.59 -18.42
C SER A 252 26.47 6.00 -18.32
N VAL A 253 27.20 5.45 -17.34
CA VAL A 253 28.61 5.80 -17.09
C VAL A 253 29.58 5.04 -18.00
N LYS A 254 29.19 3.87 -18.51
CA LYS A 254 30.02 3.10 -19.45
C LYS A 254 30.19 3.85 -20.77
N PRO A 255 31.43 4.20 -21.18
CA PRO A 255 31.69 4.81 -22.47
C PRO A 255 31.56 3.75 -23.56
N HIS A 256 30.35 3.33 -23.90
CA HIS A 256 30.09 2.44 -25.03
C HIS A 256 29.39 3.21 -26.16
N LYS A 257 30.19 3.54 -27.19
CA LYS A 257 29.78 3.89 -28.55
C LYS A 257 28.76 5.03 -28.73
N ARG A 258 28.95 6.18 -28.06
CA ARG A 258 28.34 7.45 -28.52
C ARG A 258 28.76 7.83 -29.97
N ARG A 259 29.90 7.30 -30.45
CA ARG A 259 30.35 7.39 -31.86
C ARG A 259 29.46 6.67 -32.89
N GLY A 260 28.59 5.74 -32.49
CA GLY A 260 27.75 5.00 -33.43
C GLY A 260 26.47 5.74 -33.83
N MET A 261 25.84 6.42 -32.86
CA MET A 261 24.56 7.11 -33.08
C MET A 261 24.75 8.54 -33.62
N GLU A 262 25.87 9.20 -33.30
CA GLU A 262 26.23 10.49 -33.92
C GLU A 262 26.52 10.34 -35.42
N ARG A 263 27.10 9.21 -35.88
CA ARG A 263 27.34 8.96 -37.32
C ARG A 263 26.07 8.68 -38.12
N LEU A 264 24.99 8.23 -37.50
CA LEU A 264 23.72 8.00 -38.21
C LEU A 264 22.91 9.30 -38.40
N PHE A 265 23.11 10.29 -37.52
CA PHE A 265 22.43 11.59 -37.58
C PHE A 265 23.30 12.74 -38.14
N THR A 266 24.58 12.46 -38.47
CA THR A 266 25.45 13.41 -39.18
C THR A 266 25.81 12.88 -40.57
N THR A 267 24.79 12.77 -41.42
CA THR A 267 25.04 12.84 -42.87
C THR A 267 24.23 13.99 -43.44
N SER A 268 24.99 14.91 -44.06
CA SER A 268 24.55 16.00 -44.94
C SER A 268 24.06 17.27 -44.26
N LEU A 269 25.01 18.09 -43.80
CA LEU A 269 25.12 19.49 -44.23
C LEU A 269 26.49 20.05 -43.81
N THR A 270 27.24 20.45 -44.82
CA THR A 270 28.51 21.18 -44.77
C THR A 270 28.45 22.38 -43.83
N SER A 271 29.32 22.43 -42.81
CA SER A 271 29.75 23.71 -42.22
C SER A 271 31.12 23.55 -41.55
N SER A 272 32.12 24.11 -42.22
CA SER A 272 33.36 24.75 -41.74
C SER A 272 33.97 24.27 -40.42
N GLU A 273 35.16 23.66 -40.52
CA GLU A 273 36.14 23.60 -39.44
C GLU A 273 36.47 25.03 -38.96
N LEU A 274 36.19 25.32 -37.69
CA LEU A 274 36.82 26.43 -36.97
C LEU A 274 38.05 25.90 -36.21
N PRO A 275 39.14 26.68 -36.11
CA PRO A 275 40.34 26.27 -35.39
C PRO A 275 40.02 26.00 -33.92
N SER A 276 40.57 24.91 -33.41
CA SER A 276 40.53 24.49 -32.01
C SER A 276 40.98 25.59 -31.06
N GLU A 277 40.02 26.25 -30.42
CA GLU A 277 40.22 27.05 -29.22
C GLU A 277 40.74 26.14 -28.10
N PRO A 278 41.77 26.54 -27.34
CA PRO A 278 42.24 25.75 -26.21
C PRO A 278 41.11 25.60 -25.19
N THR A 279 40.70 24.35 -24.95
CA THR A 279 39.77 24.00 -23.88
C THR A 279 40.18 24.70 -22.58
N PRO A 280 39.29 25.46 -21.93
CA PRO A 280 39.60 26.10 -20.66
C PRO A 280 40.08 25.04 -19.65
N PRO A 281 41.03 25.37 -18.76
CA PRO A 281 41.50 24.41 -17.76
C PRO A 281 40.31 23.88 -16.97
N PRO A 282 40.29 22.57 -16.64
CA PRO A 282 39.19 21.98 -15.89
C PRO A 282 38.98 22.76 -14.60
N ILE A 283 37.74 23.19 -14.36
CA ILE A 283 37.34 23.90 -13.15
C ILE A 283 37.84 23.08 -11.95
N PRO A 284 38.58 23.68 -11.00
CA PRO A 284 39.05 22.98 -9.81
C PRO A 284 37.85 22.34 -9.08
N GLY A 285 37.89 21.02 -8.90
CA GLY A 285 36.84 20.26 -8.21
C GLY A 285 35.85 19.50 -9.08
N VAL A 286 35.94 19.57 -10.42
CA VAL A 286 35.17 18.67 -11.29
C VAL A 286 35.83 17.28 -11.25
N PRO A 287 35.10 16.21 -10.87
CA PRO A 287 35.66 14.87 -10.84
C PRO A 287 36.16 14.49 -12.25
N GLN A 288 37.45 14.14 -12.34
CA GLN A 288 38.10 13.76 -13.60
C GLN A 288 37.60 12.42 -14.16
N SER A 289 36.83 11.66 -13.37
CA SER A 289 36.10 10.47 -13.78
C SER A 289 34.60 10.73 -13.76
N PRO A 290 33.82 10.12 -14.66
CA PRO A 290 32.36 10.23 -14.63
C PRO A 290 31.85 9.65 -13.30
N SER A 291 31.49 10.54 -12.37
CA SER A 291 30.97 10.14 -11.07
C SER A 291 29.57 9.56 -11.23
N LYS A 292 29.29 8.44 -10.56
CA LYS A 292 27.92 7.91 -10.45
C LYS A 292 26.99 8.86 -9.67
N HIS A 293 27.57 9.71 -8.81
CA HIS A 293 26.86 10.73 -8.05
C HIS A 293 26.35 11.85 -8.97
N GLY A 294 25.10 12.26 -8.78
CA GLY A 294 24.46 13.31 -9.58
C GLY A 294 24.13 12.91 -11.03
N ASN A 295 24.12 11.62 -11.38
CA ASN A 295 23.69 11.17 -12.72
C ASN A 295 22.15 11.00 -12.75
N PRO A 296 21.41 11.67 -13.64
CA PRO A 296 19.95 11.61 -13.66
C PRO A 296 19.40 10.31 -14.26
N ALA A 297 20.26 9.44 -14.82
CA ALA A 297 19.83 8.24 -15.56
C ALA A 297 18.90 7.32 -14.75
N ALA A 298 19.17 7.13 -13.45
CA ALA A 298 18.31 6.34 -12.58
C ALA A 298 16.90 6.96 -12.44
N LEU A 299 16.81 8.27 -12.22
CA LEU A 299 15.53 8.98 -12.10
C LEU A 299 14.76 8.97 -13.42
N VAL A 300 15.45 9.13 -14.55
CA VAL A 300 14.86 9.03 -15.88
C VAL A 300 14.31 7.63 -16.13
N ALA A 301 15.05 6.57 -15.77
CA ALA A 301 14.57 5.20 -15.87
C ALA A 301 13.31 4.97 -15.01
N CYS A 302 13.27 5.48 -13.78
CA CYS A 302 12.08 5.40 -12.93
C CYS A 302 10.89 6.19 -13.51
N CYS A 303 11.12 7.36 -14.12
CA CYS A 303 10.07 8.12 -14.80
C CYS A 303 9.46 7.33 -15.98
N TRP A 304 10.27 6.58 -16.73
CA TRP A 304 9.77 5.67 -17.76
C TRP A 304 8.90 4.54 -17.19
N VAL A 305 9.24 4.00 -16.02
CA VAL A 305 8.40 2.99 -15.35
C VAL A 305 7.08 3.60 -14.87
N PHE A 306 7.07 4.82 -14.35
CA PHE A 306 5.81 5.53 -14.04
C PHE A 306 4.98 5.77 -15.30
N PHE A 307 5.59 6.17 -16.41
CA PHE A 307 4.90 6.32 -17.69
C PHE A 307 4.26 4.99 -18.15
N LEU A 308 5.00 3.88 -18.04
CA LEU A 308 4.47 2.55 -18.31
C LEU A 308 3.28 2.20 -17.39
N ALA A 309 3.35 2.56 -16.10
CA ALA A 309 2.24 2.39 -15.16
C ALA A 309 1.00 3.21 -15.57
N ILE A 310 1.18 4.45 -16.02
CA ILE A 310 0.10 5.31 -16.53
C ILE A 310 -0.54 4.68 -17.78
N VAL A 311 0.27 4.21 -18.73
CA VAL A 311 -0.21 3.50 -19.94
C VAL A 311 -0.97 2.23 -19.55
N TRP A 312 -0.46 1.47 -18.58
CA TRP A 312 -1.13 0.28 -18.08
C TRP A 312 -2.49 0.59 -17.45
N VAL A 313 -2.57 1.61 -16.59
CA VAL A 313 -3.82 2.04 -15.95
C VAL A 313 -4.83 2.52 -17.00
N THR A 314 -4.39 3.34 -17.96
CA THR A 314 -5.27 3.87 -19.01
C THR A 314 -5.85 2.78 -19.90
N LEU A 315 -5.04 1.82 -20.36
CA LEU A 315 -5.46 0.80 -21.32
C LEU A 315 -6.09 -0.44 -20.70
N LEU A 316 -5.56 -0.93 -19.58
CA LEU A 316 -5.88 -2.28 -19.08
C LEU A 316 -6.70 -2.29 -17.80
N LEU A 317 -6.67 -1.20 -17.02
CA LEU A 317 -7.39 -1.14 -15.76
C LEU A 317 -8.84 -0.65 -15.99
N PRO A 318 -9.86 -1.48 -15.70
CA PRO A 318 -11.25 -1.08 -15.81
C PRO A 318 -11.65 -0.13 -14.66
N GLU A 319 -12.66 0.70 -14.90
CA GLU A 319 -13.24 1.54 -13.85
C GLU A 319 -13.96 0.65 -12.83
N THR A 320 -13.53 0.69 -11.57
CA THR A 320 -14.29 0.11 -10.46
C THR A 320 -15.17 1.22 -9.89
N LYS A 321 -16.45 1.21 -10.26
CA LYS A 321 -17.45 2.11 -9.65
C LYS A 321 -18.01 1.45 -8.39
N PRO A 322 -18.01 2.13 -7.23
CA PRO A 322 -18.76 1.62 -6.09
C PRO A 322 -20.24 1.65 -6.43
N VAL A 323 -20.96 0.56 -6.13
CA VAL A 323 -22.42 0.57 -6.16
C VAL A 323 -22.88 1.41 -4.95
N THR A 324 -23.17 2.67 -5.20
CA THR A 324 -23.61 3.64 -4.18
C THR A 324 -25.13 3.58 -4.07
N VAL A 325 -25.64 3.43 -2.84
CA VAL A 325 -27.08 3.31 -2.52
C VAL A 325 -27.89 4.54 -3.01
N ALA A 326 -27.27 5.72 -3.05
CA ALA A 326 -27.91 6.94 -3.55
C ALA A 326 -28.33 6.87 -5.03
N ASN A 327 -27.69 6.02 -5.84
CA ASN A 327 -28.09 5.81 -7.23
C ASN A 327 -29.22 4.78 -7.37
N ALA A 328 -29.54 4.02 -6.31
CA ALA A 328 -30.65 3.08 -6.29
C ALA A 328 -31.96 3.73 -5.78
N GLU A 329 -31.88 4.86 -5.07
CA GLU A 329 -33.05 5.60 -4.55
C GLU A 329 -33.50 6.77 -5.43
N ALA A 330 -32.82 7.08 -6.55
CA ALA A 330 -33.22 8.15 -7.44
C ALA A 330 -34.11 7.61 -8.59
N PRO A 331 -35.44 7.75 -8.54
CA PRO A 331 -36.25 7.52 -9.74
C PRO A 331 -35.85 8.54 -10.82
N PRO A 332 -35.86 8.15 -12.11
CA PRO A 332 -35.68 9.11 -13.20
C PRO A 332 -36.82 10.13 -13.13
N SER A 333 -36.47 11.40 -12.93
CA SER A 333 -37.41 12.51 -12.93
C SER A 333 -38.03 12.70 -14.31
N SER A 334 -39.14 12.02 -14.57
CA SER A 334 -40.07 12.38 -15.64
C SER A 334 -40.88 13.59 -15.19
N ALA A 335 -40.67 14.71 -15.87
CA ALA A 335 -41.51 15.88 -15.75
C ALA A 335 -42.93 15.56 -16.24
N SER A 336 -43.93 15.76 -15.39
CA SER A 336 -45.31 16.00 -15.80
C SER A 336 -46.07 16.72 -14.68
N ASP A 337 -46.49 17.93 -14.99
CA ASP A 337 -47.37 18.79 -14.20
C ASP A 337 -48.76 18.15 -13.99
N ALA A 338 -49.24 18.12 -12.74
CA ALA A 338 -50.65 18.29 -12.38
C ALA A 338 -50.81 18.45 -10.84
N PRO A 339 -51.73 19.32 -10.36
CA PRO A 339 -51.99 19.50 -8.93
C PRO A 339 -53.06 18.51 -8.46
N GLN A 340 -52.82 17.82 -7.34
CA GLN A 340 -53.88 17.04 -6.69
C GLN A 340 -53.81 17.09 -5.17
N GLU A 341 -55.01 17.23 -4.62
CA GLU A 341 -55.39 17.64 -3.27
C GLU A 341 -55.08 16.65 -2.15
N SER A 342 -55.17 17.19 -0.94
CA SER A 342 -55.13 16.52 0.36
C SER A 342 -55.98 15.24 0.45
N ASN A 343 -55.41 14.20 1.06
CA ASN A 343 -56.14 13.38 2.03
C ASN A 343 -55.18 12.74 3.04
N ALA A 344 -55.67 12.69 4.28
CA ALA A 344 -54.98 12.29 5.49
C ALA A 344 -54.96 10.76 5.70
N ASP A 345 -54.14 10.37 6.68
CA ASP A 345 -54.17 9.13 7.48
C ASP A 345 -53.53 7.86 6.89
N THR A 346 -52.23 7.70 7.18
CA THR A 346 -51.64 6.38 7.47
C THR A 346 -50.46 6.54 8.45
N PRO A 347 -50.59 6.17 9.74
CA PRO A 347 -49.50 6.28 10.69
C PRO A 347 -48.72 4.96 10.75
N ASN A 348 -47.96 4.61 9.70
CA ASN A 348 -47.07 3.45 9.73
C ASN A 348 -46.08 3.51 8.54
N ALA A 349 -44.94 4.22 8.71
CA ALA A 349 -43.66 3.98 8.01
C ALA A 349 -42.76 5.23 8.06
N ALA A 350 -42.23 5.60 9.23
CA ALA A 350 -41.15 6.58 9.31
C ALA A 350 -40.37 6.47 10.63
N GLU A 351 -39.88 5.29 11.01
CA GLU A 351 -38.74 5.20 11.94
C GLU A 351 -37.42 5.52 11.21
N HIS A 352 -37.36 6.70 10.58
CA HIS A 352 -36.07 7.26 10.19
C HIS A 352 -35.47 7.88 11.45
N ALA A 353 -34.57 7.15 12.11
CA ALA A 353 -33.78 7.65 13.23
C ALA A 353 -33.14 9.00 12.84
N SER A 354 -33.72 10.11 13.33
CA SER A 354 -33.30 11.46 12.97
C SER A 354 -31.88 11.70 13.46
N VAL A 355 -30.91 11.70 12.54
CA VAL A 355 -29.51 12.00 12.86
C VAL A 355 -29.43 13.45 13.35
N SER A 356 -28.92 13.65 14.57
CA SER A 356 -28.78 14.97 15.17
C SER A 356 -27.94 15.93 14.28
N PRO A 357 -28.37 17.20 14.11
CA PRO A 357 -27.69 18.18 13.26
C PRO A 357 -26.25 18.50 13.71
N SER A 358 -25.95 18.36 15.01
CA SER A 358 -24.58 18.55 15.52
C SER A 358 -23.64 17.43 15.07
N ARG A 359 -24.13 16.18 14.99
CA ARG A 359 -23.36 15.04 14.46
C ARG A 359 -23.09 15.21 12.97
N LEU A 360 -24.06 15.69 12.20
CA LEU A 360 -23.88 15.99 10.77
C LEU A 360 -22.81 17.06 10.54
N ARG A 361 -22.74 18.09 11.40
CA ARG A 361 -21.72 19.15 11.31
C ARG A 361 -20.32 18.63 11.66
N ALA A 362 -20.19 17.86 12.75
CA ALA A 362 -18.92 17.25 13.15
C ALA A 362 -18.41 16.27 12.09
N HIS A 363 -19.30 15.49 11.48
CA HIS A 363 -18.98 14.54 10.42
C HIS A 363 -18.51 15.24 9.14
N ARG A 364 -19.18 16.33 8.74
CA ARG A 364 -18.72 17.17 7.61
C ARG A 364 -17.34 17.79 7.84
N MET A 365 -17.00 18.14 9.08
CA MET A 365 -15.68 18.72 9.39
C MET A 365 -14.56 17.67 9.46
N LEU A 366 -14.85 16.49 10.02
CA LEU A 366 -13.87 15.40 10.18
C LEU A 366 -13.72 14.54 8.91
N GLY A 367 -14.71 14.56 8.02
CA GLY A 367 -14.72 13.79 6.79
C GLY A 367 -14.51 12.29 7.07
N PRO A 368 -13.62 11.61 6.32
CA PRO A 368 -13.35 10.18 6.54
C PRO A 368 -12.88 9.83 7.96
N LEU A 369 -12.20 10.75 8.66
CA LEU A 369 -11.69 10.52 10.02
C LEU A 369 -12.81 10.36 11.06
N ALA A 370 -14.04 10.78 10.73
CA ALA A 370 -15.20 10.56 11.60
C ALA A 370 -15.41 9.07 11.91
N ILE A 371 -14.96 8.16 11.04
CA ILE A 371 -15.09 6.72 11.25
C ILE A 371 -14.23 6.20 12.42
N TYR A 372 -13.17 6.92 12.80
CA TYR A 372 -12.34 6.56 13.97
C TYR A 372 -13.02 6.86 15.29
N LEU A 373 -14.08 7.67 15.29
CA LEU A 373 -14.86 7.92 16.50
C LEU A 373 -15.62 6.66 16.94
N PRO A 374 -15.88 6.51 18.25
CA PRO A 374 -16.63 5.38 18.77
C PRO A 374 -18.03 5.33 18.16
N GLN A 375 -18.41 4.16 17.68
CA GLN A 375 -19.70 3.94 17.04
C GLN A 375 -20.76 3.72 18.11
N VAL A 376 -21.89 4.41 18.04
CA VAL A 376 -22.94 4.31 19.06
C VAL A 376 -23.98 3.29 18.57
N SER A 377 -24.20 2.22 19.36
CA SER A 377 -25.26 1.24 19.12
C SER A 377 -26.65 1.88 19.32
N ARG A 378 -27.71 1.21 18.85
CA ARG A 378 -29.12 1.60 19.12
C ARG A 378 -29.40 1.74 20.62
N GLU A 379 -28.75 0.91 21.43
CA GLU A 379 -28.84 0.95 22.91
C GLU A 379 -28.05 2.09 23.56
N GLY A 380 -27.41 2.97 22.78
CA GLY A 380 -26.57 4.06 23.30
C GLY A 380 -25.18 3.64 23.80
N ARG A 381 -24.85 2.34 23.76
CA ARG A 381 -23.52 1.83 24.09
C ARG A 381 -22.49 2.23 23.03
N LYS A 382 -21.31 2.68 23.46
CA LYS A 382 -20.20 3.08 22.60
C LYS A 382 -19.31 1.88 22.28
N ASP A 383 -19.13 1.59 21.00
CA ASP A 383 -18.23 0.58 20.48
C ASP A 383 -16.91 1.22 20.01
N TYR A 384 -15.81 0.82 20.66
CA TYR A 384 -14.46 1.35 20.43
C TYR A 384 -13.58 0.41 19.60
N ARG A 385 -14.09 -0.73 19.11
CA ARG A 385 -13.29 -1.74 18.40
C ARG A 385 -12.49 -1.12 17.24
N LEU A 386 -13.15 -0.29 16.43
CA LEU A 386 -12.56 0.35 15.26
C LEU A 386 -11.54 1.44 15.64
N THR A 387 -11.83 2.22 16.69
CA THR A 387 -10.93 3.24 17.24
C THR A 387 -9.63 2.63 17.74
N TRP A 388 -9.70 1.54 18.51
CA TRP A 388 -8.52 0.86 19.04
C TRP A 388 -7.68 0.24 17.92
N LEU A 389 -8.33 -0.33 16.91
CA LEU A 389 -7.64 -0.90 15.76
C LEU A 389 -6.93 0.17 14.92
N ALA A 390 -7.58 1.32 14.70
CA ALA A 390 -6.98 2.47 14.02
C ALA A 390 -5.76 3.00 14.77
N LEU A 391 -5.89 3.19 16.09
CA LEU A 391 -4.81 3.71 16.94
C LEU A 391 -3.63 2.73 17.00
N ALA A 392 -3.91 1.43 17.13
CA ALA A 392 -2.88 0.39 17.09
C ALA A 392 -2.14 0.38 15.75
N GLY A 393 -2.85 0.49 14.62
CA GLY A 393 -2.24 0.57 13.30
C GLY A 393 -1.36 1.82 13.13
N ALA A 394 -1.87 2.99 13.54
CA ALA A 394 -1.14 4.25 13.44
C ALA A 394 0.17 4.22 14.25
N ILE A 395 0.15 3.72 15.49
CA ILE A 395 1.35 3.63 16.33
C ILE A 395 2.33 2.59 15.76
N ALA A 396 1.85 1.43 15.31
CA ALA A 396 2.68 0.41 14.66
C ALA A 396 3.38 0.95 13.40
N ASN A 397 2.74 1.86 12.66
CA ASN A 397 3.31 2.45 11.46
C ASN A 397 4.54 3.36 11.75
N ILE A 398 4.68 3.91 12.97
CA ILE A 398 5.94 4.56 13.40
C ILE A 398 7.09 3.55 13.31
N GLY A 399 6.82 2.32 13.73
CA GLY A 399 7.77 1.21 13.66
C GLY A 399 8.15 0.81 12.24
N SER A 400 7.24 0.90 11.28
CA SER A 400 7.56 0.58 9.88
C SER A 400 8.55 1.56 9.25
N ASN A 401 8.48 2.84 9.63
CA ASN A 401 9.39 3.89 9.15
C ASN A 401 10.79 3.81 9.80
N ALA A 402 10.94 3.18 10.95
CA ALA A 402 12.25 3.04 11.61
C ALA A 402 13.26 2.20 10.80
N LEU A 403 12.81 1.43 9.79
CA LEU A 403 13.71 0.70 8.88
C LEU A 403 14.66 1.62 8.11
N SER A 404 14.25 2.85 7.75
CA SER A 404 15.16 3.79 7.09
C SER A 404 16.31 4.21 8.01
N TYR A 405 16.07 4.25 9.31
CA TYR A 405 17.09 4.57 10.31
C TYR A 405 18.06 3.42 10.55
N ILE A 406 17.65 2.17 10.32
CA ILE A 406 18.59 1.04 10.30
C ILE A 406 19.61 1.25 9.17
N ALA A 407 19.18 1.70 7.99
CA ALA A 407 20.10 1.99 6.89
C ALA A 407 21.05 3.15 7.20
N VAL A 408 20.54 4.25 7.80
CA VAL A 408 21.37 5.39 8.23
C VAL A 408 22.38 4.96 9.30
N PHE A 409 21.93 4.22 10.31
CA PHE A 409 22.78 3.69 11.37
C PHE A 409 23.86 2.75 10.82
N ALA A 410 23.51 1.88 9.87
CA ALA A 410 24.45 0.96 9.24
C ALA A 410 25.54 1.72 8.46
N GLY A 411 25.17 2.79 7.77
CA GLY A 411 26.13 3.68 7.11
C GLY A 411 27.07 4.36 8.10
N TYR A 412 26.55 4.84 9.24
CA TYR A 412 27.34 5.52 10.26
C TYR A 412 28.26 4.60 11.06
N LYS A 413 27.75 3.44 11.49
CA LYS A 413 28.43 2.56 12.46
C LYS A 413 29.25 1.43 11.81
N PHE A 414 28.83 0.96 10.65
CA PHE A 414 29.44 -0.17 9.95
C PHE A 414 30.03 0.22 8.59
N ASP A 415 30.06 1.51 8.26
CA ASP A 415 30.56 2.04 6.98
C ASP A 415 29.91 1.38 5.75
N PHE A 416 28.62 1.02 5.86
CA PHE A 416 27.90 0.42 4.74
C PHE A 416 27.83 1.38 3.55
N THR A 417 28.37 0.95 2.41
CA THR A 417 28.29 1.70 1.16
C THR A 417 26.85 1.78 0.65
N PRO A 418 26.51 2.75 -0.25
CA PRO A 418 25.18 2.81 -0.86
C PRO A 418 24.77 1.51 -1.56
N ASP A 419 25.73 0.78 -2.12
CA ASP A 419 25.50 -0.53 -2.75
C ASP A 419 25.10 -1.58 -1.69
N ALA A 420 25.78 -1.60 -0.53
CA ALA A 420 25.44 -2.48 0.57
C ALA A 420 24.08 -2.14 1.20
N ILE A 421 23.76 -0.85 1.33
CA ILE A 421 22.44 -0.38 1.79
C ILE A 421 21.34 -0.78 0.80
N GLY A 422 21.58 -0.61 -0.50
CA GLY A 422 20.67 -1.04 -1.55
C GLY A 422 20.41 -2.55 -1.52
N LEU A 423 21.47 -3.35 -1.31
CA LEU A 423 21.36 -4.80 -1.15
C LEU A 423 20.57 -5.16 0.12
N LEU A 424 20.83 -4.49 1.26
CA LEU A 424 20.10 -4.70 2.50
C LEU A 424 18.60 -4.40 2.33
N LEU A 425 18.25 -3.26 1.74
CA LEU A 425 16.86 -2.88 1.46
C LEU A 425 16.20 -3.84 0.49
N GLY A 426 16.92 -4.26 -0.55
CA GLY A 426 16.46 -5.29 -1.49
C GLY A 426 16.19 -6.62 -0.78
N LEU A 427 17.10 -7.05 0.09
CA LEU A 427 16.96 -8.28 0.86
C LEU A 427 15.74 -8.22 1.79
N ILE A 428 15.53 -7.10 2.48
CA ILE A 428 14.33 -6.86 3.30
C ILE A 428 13.06 -6.94 2.45
N GLY A 429 13.05 -6.30 1.27
CA GLY A 429 11.93 -6.36 0.33
C GLY A 429 11.64 -7.79 -0.13
N ALA A 430 12.68 -8.55 -0.47
CA ALA A 430 12.58 -9.93 -0.91
C ALA A 430 12.08 -10.86 0.21
N THR A 431 12.62 -10.75 1.43
CA THR A 431 12.17 -11.56 2.58
C THR A 431 10.74 -11.23 2.97
N ARG A 432 10.35 -9.95 2.95
CA ARG A 432 8.95 -9.52 3.17
C ARG A 432 8.02 -10.05 2.11
N ALA A 433 8.39 -9.96 0.83
CA ALA A 433 7.59 -10.49 -0.25
C ALA A 433 7.39 -12.00 -0.11
N ALA A 434 8.47 -12.76 0.15
CA ALA A 434 8.40 -14.20 0.36
C ALA A 434 7.50 -14.55 1.57
N TRP A 435 7.65 -13.85 2.69
CA TRP A 435 6.81 -14.06 3.88
C TRP A 435 5.33 -13.81 3.58
N LEU A 436 5.00 -12.70 2.92
CA LEU A 436 3.62 -12.36 2.57
C LEU A 436 3.00 -13.32 1.55
N ILE A 437 3.78 -13.82 0.58
CA ILE A 437 3.30 -14.73 -0.45
C ILE A 437 3.08 -16.15 0.09
N PHE A 438 4.01 -16.66 0.92
CA PHE A 438 4.00 -18.05 1.34
C PHE A 438 3.54 -18.24 2.78
N ALA A 439 4.08 -17.48 3.73
CA ALA A 439 3.86 -17.74 5.15
C ALA A 439 2.52 -17.23 5.65
N ILE A 440 2.07 -16.04 5.23
CA ILE A 440 0.77 -15.53 5.69
C ILE A 440 -0.41 -16.42 5.26
N PRO A 441 -0.51 -16.89 4.00
CA PRO A 441 -1.57 -17.84 3.63
C PRO A 441 -1.52 -19.14 4.45
N LEU A 442 -0.33 -19.65 4.76
CA LEU A 442 -0.17 -20.81 5.64
C LEU A 442 -0.62 -20.51 7.08
N LEU A 443 -0.32 -19.32 7.60
CA LEU A 443 -0.79 -18.87 8.91
C LEU A 443 -2.31 -18.72 8.95
N VAL A 444 -2.94 -18.21 7.88
CA VAL A 444 -4.40 -18.16 7.76
C VAL A 444 -4.97 -19.57 7.86
N LEU A 445 -4.47 -20.53 7.07
CA LEU A 445 -4.94 -21.92 7.11
C LEU A 445 -4.70 -22.58 8.47
N PHE A 446 -3.58 -22.28 9.12
CA PHE A 446 -3.27 -22.74 10.47
C PHE A 446 -4.30 -22.21 11.46
N PHE A 447 -4.54 -20.90 11.48
CA PHE A 447 -5.48 -20.29 12.42
C PHE A 447 -6.94 -20.64 12.14
N GLU A 448 -7.34 -20.84 10.88
CA GLU A 448 -8.66 -21.35 10.55
C GLU A 448 -8.90 -22.76 11.11
N ARG A 449 -7.84 -23.56 11.27
CA ARG A 449 -7.90 -24.89 11.91
C ARG A 449 -7.82 -24.80 13.43
N THR A 450 -7.00 -23.91 13.97
CA THR A 450 -6.73 -23.84 15.42
C THR A 450 -7.77 -23.04 16.18
N ILE A 451 -8.35 -21.97 15.60
CA ILE A 451 -9.34 -21.14 16.27
C ILE A 451 -10.69 -21.84 16.22
N ARG A 452 -11.17 -22.26 17.39
CA ARG A 452 -12.44 -22.96 17.58
C ARG A 452 -13.58 -22.22 16.86
N LYS A 453 -14.25 -22.94 15.96
CA LYS A 453 -15.45 -22.47 15.29
C LYS A 453 -16.62 -22.42 16.31
N PRO A 454 -17.44 -21.36 16.31
CA PRO A 454 -18.71 -21.34 17.02
C PRO A 454 -19.56 -22.57 16.69
N SER A 455 -20.34 -23.08 17.65
CA SER A 455 -21.19 -24.28 17.49
C SER A 455 -22.14 -24.15 16.30
N GLN A 456 -22.71 -22.95 16.10
CA GLN A 456 -23.59 -22.62 14.99
C GLN A 456 -22.96 -22.84 13.61
N ILE A 457 -21.63 -22.74 13.49
CA ILE A 457 -20.92 -22.82 12.20
C ILE A 457 -20.01 -24.04 12.08
N ALA A 458 -19.98 -24.90 13.11
CA ALA A 458 -19.07 -26.03 13.18
C ALA A 458 -19.42 -27.14 12.17
N LEU A 459 -20.69 -27.25 11.80
CA LEU A 459 -21.22 -28.29 10.89
C LEU A 459 -21.10 -27.93 9.41
N PHE A 460 -20.91 -26.65 9.07
CA PHE A 460 -20.85 -26.21 7.68
C PHE A 460 -19.53 -26.60 7.01
N SER A 461 -19.64 -27.05 5.76
CA SER A 461 -18.50 -27.29 4.88
C SER A 461 -17.76 -25.99 4.56
N SER A 462 -16.49 -26.09 4.14
CA SER A 462 -15.69 -24.92 3.74
C SER A 462 -16.34 -24.11 2.61
N GLY A 463 -17.07 -24.76 1.71
CA GLY A 463 -17.77 -24.10 0.61
C GLY A 463 -18.98 -23.28 1.09
N GLU A 464 -19.77 -23.84 2.00
CA GLU A 464 -20.93 -23.16 2.62
C GLU A 464 -20.49 -21.98 3.49
N LEU A 465 -19.42 -22.14 4.26
CA LEU A 465 -18.79 -21.05 5.02
C LEU A 465 -18.30 -19.91 4.12
N GLU A 466 -17.86 -20.24 2.89
CA GLU A 466 -17.48 -19.24 1.90
C GLU A 466 -18.71 -18.53 1.31
N ALA A 467 -19.79 -19.28 1.04
CA ALA A 467 -21.05 -18.74 0.54
C ALA A 467 -21.74 -17.82 1.57
N LEU A 468 -21.84 -18.26 2.83
CA LEU A 468 -22.42 -17.49 3.94
C LEU A 468 -21.61 -16.22 4.22
N ALA A 469 -20.29 -16.28 4.15
CA ALA A 469 -19.48 -15.07 4.27
C ALA A 469 -19.62 -14.14 3.07
N LYS A 470 -19.68 -14.67 1.85
CA LYS A 470 -20.02 -13.83 0.69
C LYS A 470 -21.38 -13.16 0.87
N ALA A 471 -22.38 -13.85 1.42
CA ALA A 471 -23.66 -13.27 1.79
C ALA A 471 -23.54 -12.25 2.93
N GLY A 472 -22.65 -12.51 3.90
CA GLY A 472 -22.28 -11.62 5.01
C GLY A 472 -21.61 -10.33 4.62
N LEU A 473 -20.84 -10.37 3.55
CA LEU A 473 -20.05 -9.26 3.11
C LEU A 473 -20.67 -8.52 1.91
N LYS A 474 -21.76 -9.05 1.33
CA LYS A 474 -22.59 -8.40 0.30
C LYS A 474 -23.72 -7.61 0.97
N ASP A 475 -23.95 -6.39 0.52
CA ASP A 475 -24.89 -5.45 1.14
C ASP A 475 -26.35 -5.99 1.00
N PRO A 476 -27.10 -6.20 2.09
CA PRO A 476 -28.49 -6.67 2.01
C PRO A 476 -29.39 -5.66 1.29
N ASN A 477 -29.10 -4.37 1.40
CA ASN A 477 -29.83 -3.29 0.71
C ASN A 477 -29.69 -3.35 -0.82
N LEU A 478 -28.57 -3.88 -1.35
CA LEU A 478 -28.44 -4.09 -2.81
C LEU A 478 -29.44 -5.14 -3.31
N LYS A 479 -29.65 -6.23 -2.55
CA LYS A 479 -30.64 -7.25 -2.91
C LYS A 479 -32.06 -6.73 -2.76
N GLN A 480 -32.34 -5.91 -1.76
CA GLN A 480 -33.67 -5.35 -1.54
C GLN A 480 -34.04 -4.30 -2.59
N ALA A 481 -33.06 -3.53 -3.08
CA ALA A 481 -33.23 -2.63 -4.22
C ALA A 481 -33.47 -3.41 -5.54
N ASP A 482 -32.67 -4.44 -5.83
CA ASP A 482 -32.86 -5.30 -7.01
C ASP A 482 -34.23 -6.03 -6.95
N SER A 483 -34.67 -6.45 -5.76
CA SER A 483 -35.95 -7.14 -5.56
C SER A 483 -37.14 -6.18 -5.70
N ARG A 484 -37.04 -4.96 -5.15
CA ARG A 484 -38.05 -3.91 -5.32
C ARG A 484 -38.13 -3.46 -6.77
N GLN A 485 -36.99 -3.30 -7.45
CA GLN A 485 -36.96 -2.95 -8.87
C GLN A 485 -37.54 -4.06 -9.74
N ALA A 486 -37.25 -5.34 -9.45
CA ALA A 486 -37.87 -6.48 -10.12
C ALA A 486 -39.38 -6.61 -9.83
N GLN A 487 -39.81 -6.22 -8.63
CA GLN A 487 -41.22 -6.19 -8.23
C GLN A 487 -41.98 -5.03 -8.90
N ASP A 488 -41.40 -3.83 -8.98
CA ASP A 488 -41.94 -2.69 -9.73
C ASP A 488 -42.01 -2.98 -11.24
N LEU A 489 -41.04 -3.71 -11.80
CA LEU A 489 -41.08 -4.20 -13.19
C LEU A 489 -42.12 -5.30 -13.42
N GLY A 490 -42.44 -6.09 -12.38
CA GLY A 490 -43.51 -7.08 -12.38
C GLY A 490 -44.90 -6.43 -12.28
N ASP A 491 -45.06 -5.42 -11.43
CA ASP A 491 -46.30 -4.65 -11.26
C ASP A 491 -46.62 -3.77 -12.48
N GLN A 492 -45.60 -3.42 -13.29
CA GLN A 492 -45.76 -2.78 -14.60
C GLN A 492 -46.06 -3.77 -15.76
N GLY A 493 -46.26 -5.06 -15.45
CA GLY A 493 -46.73 -6.06 -16.42
C GLY A 493 -45.70 -6.49 -17.48
N LEU A 494 -44.41 -6.15 -17.32
CA LEU A 494 -43.36 -6.40 -18.32
C LEU A 494 -42.47 -7.61 -17.99
N ALA A 495 -42.56 -8.18 -16.79
CA ALA A 495 -41.86 -9.41 -16.43
C ALA A 495 -42.71 -10.27 -15.48
N GLN A 496 -43.08 -11.45 -15.96
CA GLN A 496 -43.71 -12.46 -15.10
C GLN A 496 -42.61 -13.11 -14.25
N PRO A 497 -42.65 -13.04 -12.90
CA PRO A 497 -41.67 -13.72 -12.07
C PRO A 497 -41.85 -15.22 -12.26
N LEU A 498 -40.80 -15.91 -12.72
CA LEU A 498 -40.72 -17.36 -12.60
C LEU A 498 -40.81 -17.68 -11.10
N GLN A 499 -41.88 -18.38 -10.69
CA GLN A 499 -42.00 -18.92 -9.35
C GLN A 499 -40.74 -19.71 -9.01
N PRO A 500 -40.01 -19.36 -7.92
CA PRO A 500 -39.00 -20.26 -7.39
C PRO A 500 -39.73 -21.49 -6.85
N ASP A 501 -39.43 -22.65 -7.41
CA ASP A 501 -39.94 -23.93 -6.93
C ASP A 501 -39.78 -24.05 -5.42
N ALA A 502 -40.92 -24.27 -4.77
CA ALA A 502 -41.02 -24.57 -3.35
C ALA A 502 -40.50 -25.99 -3.10
N SER A 503 -39.20 -26.15 -2.89
CA SER A 503 -38.60 -27.33 -2.21
C SER A 503 -37.10 -27.17 -1.97
N ALA A 504 -36.72 -26.25 -1.08
CA ALA A 504 -35.45 -26.32 -0.37
C ALA A 504 -35.66 -25.67 1.01
N ASP A 505 -35.37 -26.42 2.08
CA ASP A 505 -35.50 -26.02 3.48
C ASP A 505 -35.02 -24.57 3.72
N ALA A 506 -35.97 -23.64 3.74
CA ALA A 506 -35.70 -22.23 4.02
C ALA A 506 -35.64 -22.06 5.53
N LEU A 507 -34.42 -22.05 6.08
CA LEU A 507 -34.15 -21.61 7.45
C LEU A 507 -34.79 -20.22 7.68
N PRO A 508 -35.33 -19.93 8.88
CA PRO A 508 -35.84 -18.62 9.23
C PRO A 508 -34.82 -17.51 8.91
N ALA A 509 -35.29 -16.37 8.42
CA ALA A 509 -34.43 -15.24 8.03
C ALA A 509 -33.52 -14.75 9.17
N GLU A 510 -34.00 -14.83 10.42
CA GLU A 510 -33.24 -14.47 11.63
C GLU A 510 -32.08 -15.45 11.90
N GLU A 511 -32.30 -16.76 11.79
CA GLU A 511 -31.23 -17.78 11.96
C GLU A 511 -30.14 -17.63 10.89
N THR A 512 -30.52 -17.19 9.69
CA THR A 512 -29.58 -16.93 8.60
C THR A 512 -28.72 -15.68 8.88
N GLU A 513 -29.27 -14.64 9.52
CA GLU A 513 -28.51 -13.44 9.86
C GLU A 513 -27.53 -13.67 11.01
N GLU A 514 -27.93 -14.41 12.04
CA GLU A 514 -27.07 -14.79 13.16
C GLU A 514 -25.89 -15.66 12.71
N THR A 515 -26.16 -16.69 11.90
CA THR A 515 -25.10 -17.57 11.36
C THR A 515 -24.10 -16.80 10.52
N ILE A 516 -24.57 -15.88 9.67
CA ILE A 516 -23.71 -15.01 8.88
C ILE A 516 -22.82 -14.12 9.77
N THR A 517 -23.40 -13.52 10.81
CA THR A 517 -22.68 -12.68 11.77
C THR A 517 -21.59 -13.48 12.51
N ALA A 518 -21.93 -14.70 12.94
CA ALA A 518 -20.98 -15.61 13.58
C ALA A 518 -19.78 -15.94 12.67
N VAL A 519 -20.01 -16.15 11.37
CA VAL A 519 -18.93 -16.39 10.39
C VAL A 519 -18.02 -15.16 10.23
N VAL A 520 -18.59 -13.95 10.16
CA VAL A 520 -17.83 -12.69 10.02
C VAL A 520 -16.97 -12.44 11.26
N LEU A 521 -17.52 -12.62 12.47
CA LEU A 521 -16.80 -12.45 13.72
C LEU A 521 -15.69 -13.49 13.91
N TRP A 522 -15.93 -14.75 13.53
CA TRP A 522 -14.90 -15.79 13.55
C TRP A 522 -13.74 -15.46 12.60
N ARG A 523 -14.01 -15.00 11.38
CA ARG A 523 -12.94 -14.55 10.46
C ARG A 523 -12.19 -13.32 10.98
N THR A 524 -12.90 -12.37 11.56
CA THR A 524 -12.27 -11.21 12.22
C THR A 524 -11.32 -11.67 13.32
N ALA A 525 -11.68 -12.72 14.08
CA ALA A 525 -10.83 -13.28 15.12
C ALA A 525 -9.56 -13.94 14.57
N VAL A 526 -9.62 -14.55 13.38
CA VAL A 526 -8.46 -15.10 12.65
C VAL A 526 -7.52 -13.96 12.22
N ASP A 527 -8.05 -12.92 11.57
CA ASP A 527 -7.27 -11.77 11.11
C ASP A 527 -6.59 -11.03 12.28
N LEU A 528 -7.30 -10.86 13.41
CA LEU A 528 -6.73 -10.28 14.63
C LEU A 528 -5.63 -11.15 15.25
N ALA A 529 -5.72 -12.48 15.15
CA ALA A 529 -4.68 -13.39 15.63
C ALA A 529 -3.39 -13.26 14.79
N ILE A 530 -3.52 -13.17 13.47
CA ILE A 530 -2.40 -12.92 12.55
C ILE A 530 -1.75 -11.57 12.88
N THR A 531 -2.55 -10.53 13.13
CA THR A 531 -2.06 -9.21 13.50
C THR A 531 -1.26 -9.25 14.81
N ARG A 532 -1.74 -9.99 15.82
CA ARG A 532 -1.04 -10.16 17.11
C ARG A 532 0.32 -10.87 16.95
N ILE A 533 0.37 -11.98 16.22
CA ILE A 533 1.65 -12.66 15.96
C ILE A 533 2.61 -11.75 15.20
N SER A 534 2.09 -11.00 14.23
CA SER A 534 2.91 -10.08 13.43
C SER A 534 3.53 -8.98 14.30
N TYR A 535 2.74 -8.32 15.16
CA TYR A 535 3.27 -7.32 16.11
C TYR A 535 4.24 -7.93 17.11
N PHE A 536 3.99 -9.15 17.60
CA PHE A 536 4.93 -9.83 18.47
C PHE A 536 6.27 -10.09 17.77
N ALA A 537 6.24 -10.51 16.51
CA ALA A 537 7.44 -10.69 15.71
C ALA A 537 8.20 -9.37 15.52
N ASP A 538 7.51 -8.25 15.31
CA ASP A 538 8.14 -6.93 15.21
C ASP A 538 8.79 -6.49 16.54
N ILE A 539 8.15 -6.74 17.69
CA ILE A 539 8.72 -6.46 19.02
C ILE A 539 10.05 -7.22 19.18
N VAL A 540 10.05 -8.51 18.87
CA VAL A 540 11.25 -9.36 18.95
C VAL A 540 12.32 -8.90 17.95
N GLY A 541 11.94 -8.59 16.71
CA GLY A 541 12.87 -8.13 15.69
C GLY A 541 13.55 -6.82 16.08
N TYR A 542 12.79 -5.82 16.56
CA TYR A 542 13.37 -4.55 17.01
C TYR A 542 14.21 -4.70 18.28
N LEU A 543 13.85 -5.62 19.17
CA LEU A 543 14.69 -5.96 20.33
C LEU A 543 16.04 -6.54 19.87
N VAL A 544 16.05 -7.45 18.91
CA VAL A 544 17.29 -8.01 18.34
C VAL A 544 18.12 -6.91 17.66
N VAL A 545 17.50 -6.01 16.89
CA VAL A 545 18.18 -4.86 16.26
C VAL A 545 18.79 -3.94 17.33
N PHE A 546 18.05 -3.62 18.40
CA PHE A 546 18.54 -2.78 19.49
C PHE A 546 19.76 -3.41 20.20
N VAL A 547 19.66 -4.68 20.58
CA VAL A 547 20.74 -5.40 21.28
C VAL A 547 21.97 -5.53 20.37
N SER A 548 21.79 -5.97 19.12
CA SER A 548 22.89 -6.12 18.16
C SER A 548 23.58 -4.81 17.81
N ALA A 549 22.83 -3.72 17.66
CA ALA A 549 23.38 -2.38 17.44
C ALA A 549 24.22 -1.92 18.64
N SER A 550 23.81 -2.27 19.87
CA SER A 550 24.55 -1.94 21.09
C SER A 550 25.89 -2.67 21.18
N PHE A 551 25.94 -3.93 20.73
CA PHE A 551 27.19 -4.71 20.65
C PHE A 551 27.97 -4.55 19.34
N SER A 552 27.53 -3.65 18.44
CA SER A 552 28.16 -3.44 17.12
C SER A 552 28.32 -4.74 16.30
N ASN A 553 27.33 -5.64 16.35
CA ASN A 553 27.33 -6.87 15.57
C ASN A 553 26.44 -6.71 14.32
N ALA A 554 27.08 -6.43 13.18
CA ALA A 554 26.40 -6.20 11.91
C ALA A 554 25.55 -7.40 11.45
N ALA A 555 26.05 -8.63 11.60
CA ALA A 555 25.34 -9.83 11.17
C ALA A 555 24.06 -10.06 11.98
N ALA A 556 24.14 -9.88 13.31
CA ALA A 556 22.97 -9.97 14.19
C ALA A 556 21.95 -8.86 13.91
N MET A 557 22.41 -7.65 13.55
CA MET A 557 21.52 -6.55 13.16
C MET A 557 20.82 -6.83 11.85
N ILE A 558 21.53 -7.34 10.83
CA ILE A 558 20.93 -7.77 9.57
C ILE A 558 19.88 -8.85 9.84
N PHE A 559 20.21 -9.87 10.63
CA PHE A 559 19.27 -10.93 10.99
C PHE A 559 18.02 -10.38 11.68
N GLY A 560 18.16 -9.51 12.69
CA GLY A 560 17.03 -8.86 13.35
C GLY A 560 16.18 -8.04 12.37
N THR A 561 16.82 -7.35 11.43
CA THR A 561 16.13 -6.57 10.39
C THR A 561 15.36 -7.47 9.41
N LEU A 562 15.91 -8.61 9.02
CA LEU A 562 15.20 -9.60 8.21
C LEU A 562 14.06 -10.24 9.00
N PHE A 563 14.22 -10.43 10.31
CA PHE A 563 13.17 -10.93 11.19
C PHE A 563 11.96 -9.98 11.29
N LEU A 564 12.16 -8.66 11.12
CA LEU A 564 11.05 -7.69 10.96
C LEU A 564 10.21 -7.92 9.69
N SER A 565 10.58 -8.86 8.82
CA SER A 565 9.73 -9.29 7.70
C SER A 565 8.54 -10.11 8.17
N PHE A 566 8.67 -10.79 9.31
CA PHE A 566 7.62 -11.64 9.87
C PHE A 566 6.40 -10.83 10.33
N GLY A 567 6.61 -9.54 10.70
CA GLY A 567 5.56 -8.61 11.09
C GLY A 567 4.77 -7.96 9.94
N ALA A 568 5.19 -8.17 8.69
CA ALA A 568 4.60 -7.48 7.52
C ALA A 568 3.12 -7.82 7.26
N GLY A 569 2.61 -8.94 7.81
CA GLY A 569 1.21 -9.36 7.66
C GLY A 569 0.21 -8.59 8.50
N SER A 570 0.67 -7.78 9.46
CA SER A 570 -0.20 -7.02 10.38
C SER A 570 -1.13 -6.04 9.67
N GLY A 571 -0.61 -5.23 8.74
CA GLY A 571 -1.38 -4.20 8.03
C GLY A 571 -2.57 -4.76 7.22
N PRO A 572 -2.34 -5.72 6.31
CA PRO A 572 -3.43 -6.35 5.54
C PRO A 572 -4.46 -7.06 6.42
N ALA A 573 -4.02 -7.78 7.46
CA ALA A 573 -4.92 -8.48 8.37
C ALA A 573 -5.76 -7.51 9.21
N ALA A 574 -5.16 -6.45 9.77
CA ALA A 574 -5.88 -5.40 10.48
C ALA A 574 -6.89 -4.67 9.58
N THR A 575 -6.53 -4.40 8.32
CA THR A 575 -7.43 -3.77 7.35
C THR A 575 -8.63 -4.67 7.03
N SER A 576 -8.39 -5.97 6.81
CA SER A 576 -9.47 -6.95 6.60
C SER A 576 -10.40 -7.05 7.81
N ALA A 577 -9.84 -7.16 9.02
CA ALA A 577 -10.60 -7.20 10.27
C ALA A 577 -11.45 -5.94 10.45
N ALA A 578 -10.91 -4.75 10.15
CA ALA A 578 -11.65 -3.50 10.24
C ALA A 578 -12.86 -3.47 9.31
N ILE A 579 -12.70 -3.91 8.06
CA ILE A 579 -13.81 -3.96 7.09
C ILE A 579 -14.90 -4.93 7.56
N ALA A 580 -14.51 -6.09 8.10
CA ALA A 580 -15.46 -7.04 8.68
C ALA A 580 -16.23 -6.45 9.87
N ILE A 581 -15.56 -5.71 10.77
CA ILE A 581 -16.18 -5.00 11.90
C ILE A 581 -17.16 -3.91 11.41
N ILE A 582 -16.78 -3.14 10.39
CA ILE A 582 -17.66 -2.09 9.83
C ILE A 582 -18.94 -2.71 9.24
N GLN A 583 -18.81 -3.84 8.56
CA GLN A 583 -19.96 -4.54 7.99
C GLN A 583 -20.87 -5.17 9.06
N ASP A 584 -20.28 -5.72 10.12
CA ASP A 584 -20.97 -6.19 11.32
C ASP A 584 -21.79 -5.06 11.97
N GLN A 585 -21.15 -3.92 12.25
CA GLN A 585 -21.79 -2.74 12.84
C GLN A 585 -22.89 -2.16 11.95
N ARG A 586 -22.71 -2.21 10.63
CA ARG A 586 -23.74 -1.73 9.69
C ARG A 586 -24.98 -2.62 9.70
N ARG A 587 -24.82 -3.94 9.78
CA ARG A 587 -25.92 -4.91 9.91
C ARG A 587 -26.69 -4.73 11.21
N ALA A 588 -25.98 -4.54 12.31
CA ALA A 588 -26.58 -4.21 13.61
C ALA A 588 -27.28 -2.82 13.65
N GLY A 589 -27.35 -2.10 12.53
CA GLY A 589 -28.15 -0.88 12.39
C GLY A 589 -27.60 0.29 13.20
N HIS A 590 -26.27 0.39 13.36
CA HIS A 590 -25.65 1.50 14.07
C HIS A 590 -25.95 2.84 13.37
N PRO A 591 -26.64 3.80 14.03
CA PRO A 591 -27.05 5.07 13.42
C PRO A 591 -25.87 5.96 12.99
N SER A 592 -24.68 5.74 13.56
CA SER A 592 -23.46 6.46 13.17
C SER A 592 -22.89 6.04 11.81
N LEU A 593 -23.29 4.87 11.30
CA LEU A 593 -22.89 4.35 9.98
C LEU A 593 -24.00 4.52 8.91
N HIS A 594 -24.95 5.43 9.16
CA HIS A 594 -26.06 5.65 8.24
C HIS A 594 -25.58 6.12 6.85
N PRO A 595 -26.20 5.68 5.74
CA PRO A 595 -25.78 6.05 4.38
C PRO A 595 -25.71 7.56 4.11
N SER A 596 -26.52 8.36 4.84
CA SER A 596 -26.50 9.83 4.74
C SER A 596 -25.24 10.48 5.34
N LEU A 597 -24.55 9.79 6.25
CA LEU A 597 -23.27 10.20 6.84
C LEU A 597 -22.10 9.60 6.04
N HIS A 598 -22.21 8.32 5.71
CA HIS A 598 -21.17 7.56 5.02
C HIS A 598 -21.74 6.93 3.75
N ALA A 599 -21.47 7.52 2.58
CA ALA A 599 -21.92 6.96 1.30
C ALA A 599 -21.29 5.57 1.03
N SER A 600 -20.06 5.36 1.51
CA SER A 600 -19.37 4.06 1.52
C SER A 600 -18.45 4.00 2.75
N PRO A 601 -18.88 3.38 3.87
CA PRO A 601 -18.10 3.38 5.11
C PRO A 601 -16.76 2.62 4.97
N THR A 602 -16.68 1.66 4.05
CA THR A 602 -15.43 0.97 3.73
C THR A 602 -14.43 1.90 3.03
N ASP A 603 -14.90 2.73 2.10
CA ASP A 603 -14.03 3.71 1.42
C ASP A 603 -13.56 4.78 2.41
N ASP A 604 -14.44 5.23 3.30
CA ASP A 604 -14.11 6.20 4.35
C ASP A 604 -13.08 5.62 5.34
N TRP A 605 -13.17 4.34 5.70
CA TRP A 605 -12.13 3.66 6.48
C TRP A 605 -10.78 3.66 5.78
N LEU A 606 -10.74 3.26 4.50
CA LEU A 606 -9.48 3.16 3.75
C LEU A 606 -8.87 4.54 3.49
N ALA A 607 -9.69 5.57 3.31
CA ALA A 607 -9.26 6.95 3.25
C ALA A 607 -8.72 7.44 4.60
N ALA A 608 -9.44 7.19 5.71
CA ALA A 608 -8.98 7.52 7.06
C ALA A 608 -7.66 6.83 7.41
N LEU A 609 -7.52 5.55 7.06
CA LEU A 609 -6.28 4.78 7.23
C LEU A 609 -5.12 5.40 6.46
N SER A 610 -5.35 5.80 5.22
CA SER A 610 -4.32 6.43 4.39
C SER A 610 -3.94 7.83 4.90
N ILE A 611 -4.90 8.59 5.45
CA ILE A 611 -4.63 9.86 6.13
C ILE A 611 -3.75 9.64 7.36
N SER A 612 -4.10 8.68 8.22
CA SER A 612 -3.28 8.38 9.40
C SER A 612 -1.90 7.83 9.03
N ASP A 613 -1.80 6.96 8.02
CA ASP A 613 -0.54 6.42 7.52
C ASP A 613 0.37 7.58 7.06
N ASN A 614 -0.16 8.54 6.30
CA ASN A 614 0.60 9.70 5.84
C ASN A 614 1.07 10.62 6.98
N ILE A 615 0.19 10.94 7.94
CA ILE A 615 0.55 11.77 9.10
C ILE A 615 1.69 11.10 9.87
N VAL A 616 1.55 9.81 10.13
CA VAL A 616 2.58 9.03 10.83
C VAL A 616 3.87 8.95 10.02
N ASN A 617 3.80 8.71 8.71
CA ASN A 617 4.98 8.68 7.82
C ASN A 617 5.70 10.03 7.75
N GLY A 618 4.97 11.14 7.89
CA GLY A 618 5.57 12.49 7.97
C GLY A 618 6.20 12.79 9.33
N LEU A 619 5.55 12.39 10.43
CA LEU A 619 6.02 12.68 11.79
C LEU A 619 7.10 11.71 12.29
N SER A 620 7.05 10.45 11.87
CA SER A 620 7.94 9.40 12.35
C SER A 620 9.42 9.71 12.09
N PRO A 621 9.83 10.17 10.88
CA PRO A 621 11.21 10.58 10.65
C PRO A 621 11.67 11.69 11.59
N ILE A 622 10.82 12.65 11.95
CA ILE A 622 11.19 13.73 12.88
C ILE A 622 11.46 13.16 14.28
N VAL A 623 10.53 12.36 14.79
CA VAL A 623 10.67 11.74 16.12
C VAL A 623 11.94 10.88 16.16
N MET A 624 12.15 10.05 15.15
CA MET A 624 13.34 9.19 15.06
C MET A 624 14.62 10.00 14.90
N SER A 625 14.63 11.09 14.12
CA SER A 625 15.80 11.96 13.94
C SER A 625 16.17 12.67 15.23
N VAL A 626 15.20 13.19 15.97
CA VAL A 626 15.42 13.86 17.25
C VAL A 626 16.00 12.88 18.26
N VAL A 627 15.38 11.70 18.39
CA VAL A 627 15.89 10.66 19.30
C VAL A 627 17.28 10.21 18.88
N TYR A 628 17.51 9.96 17.59
CA TYR A 628 18.83 9.55 17.09
C TYR A 628 19.91 10.61 17.34
N SER A 629 19.59 11.90 17.16
CA SER A 629 20.54 12.99 17.41
C SER A 629 20.91 13.08 18.89
N LEU A 630 19.90 13.06 19.77
CA LEU A 630 20.11 13.08 21.21
C LEU A 630 20.91 11.86 21.70
N THR A 631 20.67 10.69 21.13
CA THR A 631 21.33 9.45 21.58
C THR A 631 22.76 9.30 21.09
N ILE A 632 23.12 9.92 19.96
CA ILE A 632 24.51 10.02 19.52
C ILE A 632 25.31 10.84 20.52
N GLU A 633 24.77 11.98 20.98
CA GLU A 633 25.45 12.85 21.96
C GLU A 633 25.68 12.14 23.30
N THR A 634 24.76 11.25 23.71
CA THR A 634 24.88 10.46 24.94
C THR A 634 25.64 9.13 24.76
N ALA A 635 26.34 8.92 23.64
CA ALA A 635 27.13 7.72 23.32
C ALA A 635 26.36 6.39 23.22
N LEU A 636 25.02 6.41 23.09
CA LEU A 636 24.17 5.21 22.95
C LEU A 636 23.25 5.30 21.72
N PRO A 637 23.79 5.39 20.49
CA PRO A 637 22.98 5.62 19.28
C PRO A 637 21.97 4.50 18.99
N SER A 638 22.18 3.29 19.52
CA SER A 638 21.25 2.16 19.39
C SER A 638 19.89 2.41 20.04
N ALA A 639 19.79 3.31 21.04
CA ALA A 639 18.55 3.61 21.75
C ALA A 639 17.41 4.13 20.85
N CYS A 640 17.72 4.64 19.66
CA CYS A 640 16.70 5.01 18.68
C CYS A 640 15.79 3.83 18.29
N PHE A 641 16.28 2.59 18.35
CA PHE A 641 15.50 1.39 18.05
C PHE A 641 14.55 0.94 19.17
N LEU A 642 14.63 1.54 20.36
CA LEU A 642 13.64 1.31 21.42
C LEU A 642 12.30 1.98 21.11
N VAL A 643 12.31 3.12 20.42
CA VAL A 643 11.10 3.85 20.03
C VAL A 643 10.13 2.97 19.22
N PRO A 644 10.54 2.34 18.10
CA PRO A 644 9.65 1.46 17.35
C PRO A 644 9.24 0.22 18.16
N MET A 645 10.13 -0.35 18.98
CA MET A 645 9.81 -1.50 19.85
C MET A 645 8.68 -1.15 20.84
N LEU A 646 8.80 -0.04 21.56
CA LEU A 646 7.78 0.44 22.49
C LEU A 646 6.47 0.77 21.75
N GLY A 647 6.57 1.33 20.53
CA GLY A 647 5.42 1.54 19.65
C GLY A 647 4.66 0.24 19.35
N TYR A 648 5.35 -0.84 19.01
CA TYR A 648 4.71 -2.14 18.78
C TYR A 648 4.16 -2.77 20.07
N VAL A 649 4.84 -2.62 21.22
CA VAL A 649 4.33 -3.08 22.52
C VAL A 649 3.01 -2.38 22.85
N LEU A 650 2.95 -1.06 22.68
CA LEU A 650 1.74 -0.27 22.88
C LEU A 650 0.64 -0.69 21.90
N SER A 651 0.98 -0.87 20.62
CA SER A 651 0.04 -1.32 19.58
C SER A 651 -0.53 -2.71 19.87
N PHE A 652 0.30 -3.62 20.39
CA PHE A 652 -0.11 -4.95 20.82
C PHE A 652 -1.07 -4.88 22.01
N GLY A 653 -0.80 -4.01 23.00
CA GLY A 653 -1.70 -3.75 24.12
C GLY A 653 -3.06 -3.19 23.68
N LEU A 654 -3.07 -2.23 22.76
CA LEU A 654 -4.31 -1.67 22.18
C LEU A 654 -5.10 -2.73 21.41
N LEU A 655 -4.43 -3.62 20.68
CA LEU A 655 -5.06 -4.72 19.96
C LEU A 655 -5.68 -5.78 20.91
N ALA A 656 -5.20 -5.87 22.15
CA ALA A 656 -5.83 -6.69 23.18
C ALA A 656 -7.16 -6.07 23.69
N MET A 657 -7.30 -4.75 23.62
CA MET A 657 -8.52 -4.01 23.99
C MET A 657 -9.64 -4.14 22.96
N VAL A 658 -9.34 -4.62 21.74
CA VAL A 658 -10.36 -5.02 20.75
C VAL A 658 -11.03 -6.30 21.26
N LYS A 659 -12.00 -6.12 22.17
CA LYS A 659 -12.75 -7.21 22.81
C LYS A 659 -13.53 -7.96 21.74
N ARG A 660 -13.44 -9.28 21.76
CA ARG A 660 -14.37 -10.14 21.02
C ARG A 660 -15.72 -9.96 21.69
N SER A 661 -16.66 -9.30 21.02
CA SER A 661 -18.06 -9.43 21.40
C SER A 661 -18.41 -10.91 21.26
N GLY A 662 -18.37 -11.64 22.38
CA GLY A 662 -18.97 -12.97 22.42
C GLY A 662 -20.48 -12.81 22.24
N PRO A 663 -21.17 -13.85 21.76
CA PRO A 663 -22.63 -13.84 21.81
C PRO A 663 -23.03 -13.53 23.25
N VAL A 664 -23.90 -12.54 23.40
CA VAL A 664 -24.57 -12.28 24.68
C VAL A 664 -25.27 -13.58 25.00
N SER A 665 -24.75 -14.32 25.98
CA SER A 665 -25.47 -15.43 26.58
C SER A 665 -26.67 -14.82 27.30
N SER A 666 -27.80 -14.75 26.59
CA SER A 666 -29.13 -14.65 27.19
C SER A 666 -29.51 -16.00 27.77
#